data_AF-A7RVA9-F1
#
_entry.id   AF-A7RVA9-F1
#
_cell.length_a   1.000
_cell.length_b   1.000
_cell.length_c   1.000
_cell.angle_alpha   90.00
_cell.angle_beta   90.00
_cell.angle_gamma   90.00
#
_symmetry.space_group_name_H-M   'P 1'
#
loop_
_entity.id
_entity.type
_entity.pdbx_description
1 polymer ?
#
loop_
_entity_poly.entity_id
_entity_poly.type
_entity_poly.pdbx_seq_one_letter_code
_entity_poly.pdbx_strand_id
1 'polypeptide(L)'
;MSGTRTFFVVICCLTVIPKPNLADPLPGMLFPRESESRELKDLNGLWNFRVDSSKTRDAGFQEKWYSKPLEKSGRVIPMPVPASYNDITQEKSIRDFIGWAWYDMDTYVPQRWKDNSTRVVLRFESAHYYILFFSLGAKADQHSASARPAVGCSAVRVPQTRIKCTLSFSCTPTPSTHLILTRKCLNNAHPTPPTPLTSHYASRQHAHPLHTYPTTPSPIATTRSQPPKPLGVKDAVLCEERGTGITLQLDINECENNPCVNGGTCADQVNSFSCTCYCSIVIHNRCLPMQISTSSTQSSLQDVYRLPVGIRTVRVEGTKFLINNREFYFKGFGKHEDANIRGKGLDNVLIAKDFNLMKWLGGNSFRTSHYPYAEEIMDMADRTGIVVIDESPGVGIHYSDNFGPVSLKHHQEVMAELVRRDKNRPAVVMWSVANEPLSNLAQAEKYFAPIFSETRKLDPTRPVTFVTNFKAWSDKVVQFVDVILCNRYYAWYHDFGQTQLISRQLEEELMDWYKTFKKPVVQAEYGADTLAGLHSDPALMFTEEYQIESIDQYFPVFDKLRKEFLVGEMIWNFADFMTQQGVTRVVGNKKGILTRERQPKAAAFVLRQRYLNITLEQSPTSTGDELLDALVKFESRTPTTGNQ
;
A
#
# COMPACT_ATOMS: atom_id res chain seq x y z
N MET A 1 -31.68 35.44 21.68
CA MET A 1 -30.34 35.91 22.07
C MET A 1 -29.31 35.13 21.27
N SER A 2 -28.72 35.78 20.26
CA SER A 2 -27.64 35.23 19.42
C SER A 2 -26.36 35.13 20.26
N GLY A 3 -26.01 33.92 20.68
CA GLY A 3 -24.76 33.66 21.39
C GLY A 3 -23.65 33.32 20.41
N THR A 4 -22.82 34.30 20.05
CA THR A 4 -21.55 34.08 19.36
C THR A 4 -20.62 33.31 20.30
N ARG A 5 -20.40 32.02 20.04
CA ARG A 5 -19.39 31.24 20.76
C ARG A 5 -18.05 31.42 20.05
N THR A 6 -17.25 32.37 20.52
CA THR A 6 -15.86 32.54 20.10
C THR A 6 -15.03 31.40 20.68
N PHE A 7 -14.55 30.49 19.84
CA PHE A 7 -13.56 29.49 20.24
C PHE A 7 -12.18 30.15 20.21
N PHE A 8 -11.58 30.35 21.39
CA PHE A 8 -10.17 30.76 21.49
C PHE A 8 -9.29 29.56 21.14
N VAL A 9 -8.65 29.59 19.98
CA VAL A 9 -7.52 28.72 19.65
C VAL A 9 -6.23 29.46 20.05
N VAL A 10 -5.39 28.78 20.81
CA VAL A 10 -4.10 29.30 21.28
C VAL A 10 -3.23 29.64 20.08
N ILE A 11 -2.81 30.90 19.99
CA ILE A 11 -1.82 31.40 19.03
C ILE A 11 -0.50 30.67 19.30
N CYS A 12 -0.21 29.60 18.56
CA CYS A 12 1.15 29.12 18.44
C CYS A 12 1.77 29.87 17.25
N CYS A 13 2.50 30.95 17.52
CA CYS A 13 3.56 31.39 16.62
C CYS A 13 4.53 30.22 16.47
N LEU A 14 4.40 29.44 15.40
CA LEU A 14 5.35 28.39 15.06
C LEU A 14 6.67 29.06 14.64
N THR A 15 7.55 29.28 15.61
CA THR A 15 8.95 29.57 15.32
C THR A 15 9.55 28.37 14.61
N VAL A 16 9.89 28.54 13.33
CA VAL A 16 10.72 27.59 12.58
C VAL A 16 12.07 27.51 13.29
N ILE A 17 12.29 26.42 14.04
CA ILE A 17 13.60 26.15 14.63
C ILE A 17 14.44 25.48 13.53
N PRO A 18 15.49 26.14 12.99
CA PRO A 18 16.41 25.48 12.09
C PRO A 18 17.14 24.40 12.90
N LYS A 19 16.83 23.12 12.64
CA LYS A 19 17.64 22.03 13.21
C LYS A 19 18.96 21.94 12.44
N PRO A 20 20.11 22.05 13.11
CA PRO A 20 21.40 21.87 12.47
C PRO A 20 21.63 20.38 12.18
N ASN A 21 22.11 20.10 10.96
CA ASN A 21 22.82 18.88 10.56
C ASN A 21 22.18 17.53 10.98
N LEU A 22 21.09 17.15 10.30
CA LEU A 22 20.84 15.74 10.03
C LEU A 22 21.55 15.39 8.72
N ALA A 23 22.46 14.42 8.78
CA ALA A 23 23.18 13.88 7.64
C ALA A 23 22.21 13.56 6.48
N ASP A 24 22.45 14.16 5.32
CA ASP A 24 21.71 14.10 4.05
C ASP A 24 20.22 13.68 4.14
N PRO A 25 19.28 14.65 4.26
CA PRO A 25 17.87 14.31 4.13
C PRO A 25 17.61 13.90 2.67
N LEU A 26 17.20 12.65 2.46
CA LEU A 26 16.61 12.22 1.20
C LEU A 26 15.55 13.26 0.76
N PRO A 27 15.47 13.61 -0.54
CA PRO A 27 14.57 14.65 -1.04
C PRO A 27 13.09 14.33 -0.73
N GLY A 28 12.22 15.35 -0.74
CA GLY A 28 10.78 15.18 -0.55
C GLY A 28 10.14 14.26 -1.60
N MET A 29 9.09 13.52 -1.21
CA MET A 29 8.42 12.53 -2.07
C MET A 29 6.89 12.71 -2.12
N LEU A 30 6.44 13.97 -2.18
CA LEU A 30 5.01 14.30 -2.25
C LEU A 30 4.37 13.74 -3.53
N PHE A 31 3.16 13.20 -3.44
CA PHE A 31 2.38 12.77 -4.60
C PHE A 31 2.06 13.97 -5.52
N PRO A 32 2.24 13.89 -6.86
CA PRO A 32 1.95 15.02 -7.74
C PRO A 32 0.45 15.27 -7.77
N ARG A 33 0.06 16.53 -7.62
CA ARG A 33 -1.34 16.97 -7.68
C ARG A 33 -1.41 18.24 -8.52
N GLU A 34 -2.42 18.33 -9.37
CA GLU A 34 -2.74 19.58 -10.06
C GLU A 34 -3.17 20.62 -9.04
N SER A 35 -2.76 21.86 -9.28
CA SER A 35 -3.14 23.03 -8.49
C SER A 35 -3.01 24.28 -9.36
N GLU A 36 -3.29 25.43 -8.76
CA GLU A 36 -3.14 26.75 -9.37
C GLU A 36 -1.70 27.00 -9.87
N SER A 37 -0.70 26.29 -9.31
CA SER A 37 0.71 26.42 -9.67
C SER A 37 1.33 25.16 -10.29
N ARG A 38 0.57 24.05 -10.40
CA ARG A 38 1.10 22.75 -10.79
C ARG A 38 0.27 22.10 -11.87
N GLU A 39 0.95 21.64 -12.92
CA GLU A 39 0.33 20.94 -14.04
C GLU A 39 0.87 19.52 -14.13
N LEU A 40 0.01 18.59 -14.52
CA LEU A 40 0.34 17.19 -14.72
C LEU A 40 0.11 16.80 -16.19
N LYS A 41 1.06 16.08 -16.78
CA LYS A 41 0.92 15.44 -18.09
C LYS A 41 1.15 13.94 -17.98
N ASP A 42 0.07 13.18 -18.11
CA ASP A 42 0.12 11.72 -18.10
C ASP A 42 0.94 11.16 -19.28
N LEU A 43 1.70 10.10 -19.01
CA LEU A 43 2.52 9.36 -19.99
C LEU A 43 2.02 7.91 -20.17
N ASN A 44 0.83 7.60 -19.67
CA ASN A 44 0.15 6.34 -19.97
C ASN A 44 -0.14 6.17 -21.46
N GLY A 45 -0.31 4.91 -21.86
CA GLY A 45 -0.62 4.53 -23.23
C GLY A 45 0.35 3.50 -23.79
N LEU A 46 0.51 3.49 -25.11
CA LEU A 46 1.38 2.55 -25.80
C LEU A 46 2.81 3.10 -25.91
N TRP A 47 3.75 2.30 -25.43
CA TRP A 47 5.19 2.53 -25.56
C TRP A 47 5.78 1.51 -26.52
N ASN A 48 6.87 1.87 -27.19
CA ASN A 48 7.67 0.86 -27.89
C ASN A 48 8.42 0.03 -26.87
N PHE A 49 8.47 -1.28 -27.08
CA PHE A 49 9.09 -2.21 -26.16
C PHE A 49 9.96 -3.23 -26.87
N ARG A 50 11.06 -3.61 -26.22
CA ARG A 50 11.78 -4.85 -26.52
C ARG A 50 12.59 -5.33 -25.33
N VAL A 51 12.84 -6.64 -25.28
CA VAL A 51 13.78 -7.24 -24.32
C VAL A 51 15.18 -7.36 -24.93
N ASP A 52 16.21 -7.26 -24.08
CA ASP A 52 17.58 -7.56 -24.45
C ASP A 52 17.82 -9.08 -24.43
N SER A 53 17.56 -9.73 -25.56
CA SER A 53 17.74 -11.17 -25.73
C SER A 53 19.19 -11.60 -25.98
N SER A 54 20.17 -10.68 -25.91
CA SER A 54 21.59 -11.01 -26.09
C SER A 54 22.07 -11.97 -25.01
N LYS A 55 23.05 -12.83 -25.31
CA LYS A 55 23.55 -13.84 -24.36
C LYS A 55 24.03 -13.21 -23.03
N THR A 56 24.62 -12.02 -23.10
CA THR A 56 25.16 -11.26 -21.97
C THR A 56 24.11 -10.37 -21.29
N ARG A 57 22.94 -10.19 -21.91
CA ARG A 57 21.83 -9.34 -21.44
C ARG A 57 22.19 -7.86 -21.31
N ASP A 58 23.22 -7.37 -21.99
CA ASP A 58 23.69 -5.99 -21.87
C ASP A 58 23.95 -5.29 -23.21
N ALA A 59 23.60 -5.92 -24.34
CA ALA A 59 23.74 -5.35 -25.67
C ALA A 59 23.08 -3.96 -25.79
N GLY A 60 21.95 -3.73 -25.12
CA GLY A 60 21.29 -2.42 -25.13
C GLY A 60 22.14 -1.30 -24.53
N PHE A 61 23.04 -1.63 -23.59
CA PHE A 61 24.01 -0.68 -23.05
C PHE A 61 25.23 -0.52 -23.95
N GLN A 62 25.78 -1.63 -24.46
CA GLN A 62 26.97 -1.63 -25.32
C GLN A 62 26.70 -0.86 -26.62
N GLU A 63 25.54 -1.08 -27.23
CA GLU A 63 25.11 -0.44 -28.47
C GLU A 63 24.39 0.89 -28.25
N LYS A 64 24.26 1.32 -26.98
CA LYS A 64 23.61 2.58 -26.57
C LYS A 64 22.22 2.75 -27.19
N TRP A 65 21.33 1.77 -27.02
CA TRP A 65 19.97 1.81 -27.59
C TRP A 65 19.21 3.09 -27.20
N TYR A 66 19.50 3.66 -26.04
CA TYR A 66 18.94 4.94 -25.57
C TYR A 66 19.32 6.18 -26.39
N SER A 67 20.36 6.12 -27.22
CA SER A 67 20.86 7.27 -27.98
C SER A 67 20.03 7.60 -29.25
N LYS A 68 19.16 6.68 -29.68
CA LYS A 68 18.30 6.81 -30.87
C LYS A 68 16.93 6.19 -30.61
N PRO A 69 15.90 6.42 -31.44
CA PRO A 69 14.63 5.67 -31.36
C PRO A 69 14.88 4.16 -31.30
N LEU A 70 14.19 3.47 -30.39
CA LEU A 70 14.43 2.06 -30.08
C LEU A 70 14.18 1.16 -31.29
N GLU A 71 13.24 1.53 -32.16
CA GLU A 71 13.01 0.90 -33.48
C GLU A 71 14.25 0.92 -34.40
N LYS A 72 15.15 1.91 -34.24
CA LYS A 72 16.41 2.02 -35.02
C LYS A 72 17.54 1.18 -34.43
N SER A 73 17.34 0.54 -33.28
CA SER A 73 18.26 -0.48 -32.77
C SER A 73 17.74 -1.91 -32.99
N GLY A 74 16.53 -2.07 -33.51
CA GLY A 74 15.96 -3.37 -33.87
C GLY A 74 14.44 -3.42 -33.68
N ARG A 75 13.86 -4.60 -33.88
CA ARG A 75 12.40 -4.80 -33.80
C ARG A 75 11.88 -4.46 -32.40
N VAL A 76 10.82 -3.67 -32.38
CA VAL A 76 10.02 -3.33 -31.19
C VAL A 76 8.60 -3.84 -31.34
N ILE A 77 7.88 -3.95 -30.24
CA ILE A 77 6.44 -4.25 -30.17
C ILE A 77 5.74 -3.18 -29.31
N PRO A 78 4.45 -2.90 -29.51
CA PRO A 78 3.71 -2.00 -28.64
C PRO A 78 3.49 -2.65 -27.27
N MET A 79 3.67 -1.88 -26.19
CA MET A 79 3.45 -2.33 -24.82
C MET A 79 2.66 -1.27 -24.03
N PRO A 80 1.53 -1.63 -23.40
CA PRO A 80 0.75 -0.69 -22.61
C PRO A 80 1.44 -0.36 -21.29
N VAL A 81 1.30 0.90 -20.88
CA VAL A 81 1.69 1.40 -19.56
C VAL A 81 0.47 2.15 -18.99
N PRO A 82 -0.03 1.79 -17.78
CA PRO A 82 0.54 0.88 -16.80
C PRO A 82 0.17 -0.61 -17.04
N ALA A 83 1.16 -1.48 -17.20
CA ALA A 83 0.96 -2.94 -17.21
C ALA A 83 2.27 -3.69 -16.91
N SER A 84 2.16 -4.92 -16.41
CA SER A 84 3.26 -5.89 -16.47
C SER A 84 3.34 -6.47 -17.88
N TYR A 85 4.52 -6.49 -18.50
CA TYR A 85 4.66 -7.00 -19.88
C TYR A 85 4.44 -8.52 -20.01
N ASN A 86 4.51 -9.26 -18.90
CA ASN A 86 4.59 -10.72 -18.89
C ASN A 86 3.35 -11.43 -19.47
N ASP A 87 2.18 -10.78 -19.49
CA ASP A 87 0.90 -11.36 -19.92
C ASP A 87 0.27 -10.61 -21.10
N ILE A 88 1.02 -9.74 -21.75
CA ILE A 88 0.54 -8.98 -22.91
C ILE A 88 0.71 -9.75 -24.21
N THR A 89 1.76 -10.57 -24.32
CA THR A 89 2.11 -11.30 -25.55
C THR A 89 1.85 -12.80 -25.42
N GLN A 90 1.88 -13.51 -26.55
CA GLN A 90 1.76 -14.97 -26.58
C GLN A 90 3.12 -15.66 -26.41
N GLU A 91 4.19 -14.89 -26.19
CA GLU A 91 5.56 -15.40 -26.14
C GLU A 91 5.97 -15.76 -24.71
N LYS A 92 6.08 -17.06 -24.44
CA LYS A 92 6.59 -17.56 -23.15
C LYS A 92 8.00 -17.03 -22.83
N SER A 93 8.83 -16.83 -23.85
CA SER A 93 10.16 -16.22 -23.73
C SER A 93 10.14 -14.80 -23.17
N ILE A 94 9.08 -14.02 -23.44
CA ILE A 94 8.87 -12.69 -22.85
C ILE A 94 8.28 -12.84 -21.45
N ARG A 95 7.28 -13.72 -21.27
CA ARG A 95 6.66 -13.97 -19.95
C ARG A 95 7.67 -14.32 -18.87
N ASP A 96 8.58 -15.23 -19.19
CA ASP A 96 9.59 -15.78 -18.27
C ASP A 96 10.94 -15.06 -18.42
N PHE A 97 10.99 -13.89 -19.09
CA PHE A 97 12.24 -13.20 -19.40
C PHE A 97 12.97 -12.70 -18.14
N ILE A 98 14.28 -12.93 -18.11
CA ILE A 98 15.20 -12.37 -17.12
C ILE A 98 16.30 -11.60 -17.86
N GLY A 99 16.40 -10.30 -17.57
CA GLY A 99 17.36 -9.39 -18.17
C GLY A 99 16.82 -7.97 -18.20
N TRP A 100 17.29 -7.18 -19.17
CA TRP A 100 16.87 -5.81 -19.36
C TRP A 100 15.74 -5.69 -20.38
N ALA A 101 14.66 -5.04 -19.97
CA ALA A 101 13.53 -4.68 -20.81
C ALA A 101 13.58 -3.18 -21.11
N TRP A 102 13.46 -2.80 -22.37
CA TRP A 102 13.60 -1.43 -22.87
C TRP A 102 12.27 -0.89 -23.33
N TYR A 103 11.98 0.36 -22.94
CA TYR A 103 10.80 1.11 -23.32
C TYR A 103 11.22 2.46 -23.90
N ASP A 104 10.57 2.89 -24.98
CA ASP A 104 10.63 4.30 -25.40
C ASP A 104 9.31 4.85 -25.92
N MET A 105 9.15 6.16 -25.74
CA MET A 105 8.03 6.96 -26.21
C MET A 105 8.53 8.37 -26.52
N ASP A 106 7.95 8.99 -27.54
CA ASP A 106 8.04 10.42 -27.77
C ASP A 106 6.80 11.13 -27.23
N THR A 107 7.00 12.25 -26.56
CA THR A 107 5.90 13.08 -26.05
C THR A 107 6.17 14.57 -26.26
N TYR A 108 5.10 15.35 -26.33
CA TYR A 108 5.17 16.80 -26.48
C TYR A 108 4.77 17.50 -25.19
N VAL A 109 5.58 18.44 -24.72
CA VAL A 109 5.23 19.30 -23.57
C VAL A 109 4.59 20.62 -24.03
N PRO A 110 3.74 21.23 -23.20
CA PRO A 110 3.26 22.59 -23.44
C PRO A 110 4.41 23.58 -23.64
N GLN A 111 4.28 24.53 -24.57
CA GLN A 111 5.32 25.54 -24.84
C GLN A 111 5.69 26.36 -23.59
N ARG A 112 4.72 26.63 -22.72
CA ARG A 112 4.91 27.36 -21.46
C ARG A 112 5.88 26.68 -20.48
N TRP A 113 6.06 25.36 -20.56
CA TRP A 113 7.01 24.63 -19.69
C TRP A 113 8.48 24.87 -20.04
N LYS A 114 8.76 25.60 -21.13
CA LYS A 114 10.12 25.99 -21.53
C LYS A 114 10.63 27.22 -20.80
N ASP A 115 9.78 27.94 -20.08
CA ASP A 115 10.20 29.11 -19.33
C ASP A 115 11.15 28.71 -18.19
N ASN A 116 12.21 29.50 -17.98
CA ASN A 116 13.21 29.27 -16.93
C ASN A 116 12.60 29.40 -15.51
N SER A 117 11.39 29.94 -15.39
CA SER A 117 10.61 30.02 -14.15
C SER A 117 9.93 28.71 -13.75
N THR A 118 9.84 27.74 -14.66
CA THR A 118 9.11 26.47 -14.47
C THR A 118 10.06 25.28 -14.31
N ARG A 119 9.98 24.57 -13.18
CA ARG A 119 10.70 23.31 -12.96
C ARG A 119 9.86 22.17 -13.52
N VAL A 120 10.41 21.42 -14.48
CA VAL A 120 9.80 20.20 -15.03
C VAL A 120 10.44 18.98 -14.37
N VAL A 121 9.62 18.10 -13.80
CA VAL A 121 10.04 16.88 -13.14
C VAL A 121 9.35 15.69 -13.79
N LEU A 122 10.13 14.69 -14.17
CA LEU A 122 9.61 13.40 -14.58
C LEU A 122 9.52 12.50 -13.34
N ARG A 123 8.34 11.95 -13.06
CA ARG A 123 8.12 10.96 -12.01
C ARG A 123 7.87 9.58 -12.63
N PHE A 124 8.31 8.54 -11.95
CA PHE A 124 7.78 7.18 -12.12
C PHE A 124 7.39 6.72 -10.73
N GLU A 125 6.20 6.21 -10.50
CA GLU A 125 5.80 5.80 -9.14
C GLU A 125 6.42 4.46 -8.75
N SER A 126 6.57 3.58 -9.74
CA SER A 126 7.22 2.30 -9.55
C SER A 126 7.84 1.79 -10.85
N ALA A 127 8.90 1.00 -10.70
CA ALA A 127 9.29 0.02 -11.70
C ALA A 127 10.04 -1.15 -11.06
N HIS A 128 10.52 -2.10 -11.85
CA HIS A 128 11.12 -3.33 -11.33
C HIS A 128 12.64 -3.23 -11.17
N TYR A 129 13.18 -3.79 -10.08
CA TYR A 129 14.58 -3.99 -9.65
C TYR A 129 15.69 -3.00 -10.01
N TYR A 130 15.79 -2.42 -11.20
CA TYR A 130 16.75 -1.37 -11.57
C TYR A 130 16.11 -0.53 -12.67
N ILE A 131 16.20 0.80 -12.55
CA ILE A 131 15.74 1.74 -13.60
C ILE A 131 16.91 2.59 -14.02
N LEU A 132 17.17 2.64 -15.32
CA LEU A 132 18.04 3.65 -15.91
C LEU A 132 17.20 4.51 -16.86
N PHE A 133 17.27 5.82 -16.64
CA PHE A 133 16.54 6.79 -17.43
C PHE A 133 17.49 7.63 -18.28
N PHE A 134 17.11 7.79 -19.54
CA PHE A 134 17.82 8.57 -20.53
C PHE A 134 16.86 9.58 -21.14
N SER A 135 17.18 10.87 -20.98
CA SER A 135 16.46 11.98 -21.62
C SER A 135 17.36 12.61 -22.67
N LEU A 136 16.81 12.87 -23.86
CA LEU A 136 17.53 13.54 -24.97
C LEU A 136 18.84 12.84 -25.39
N GLY A 137 18.94 11.51 -25.21
CA GLY A 137 20.12 10.73 -25.59
C GLY A 137 21.31 10.83 -24.62
N ALA A 138 21.17 11.57 -23.52
CA ALA A 138 22.14 11.62 -22.42
C ALA A 138 21.58 10.92 -21.17
N LYS A 139 22.47 10.34 -20.37
CA LYS A 139 22.11 9.71 -19.08
C LYS A 139 21.64 10.81 -18.13
N ALA A 140 20.34 10.85 -17.85
CA ALA A 140 19.72 11.92 -17.07
C ALA A 140 19.80 11.61 -15.57
N ASP A 141 19.75 10.34 -15.18
CA ASP A 141 19.87 9.92 -13.79
C ASP A 141 20.27 8.44 -13.67
N GLN A 142 21.00 8.07 -12.61
CA GLN A 142 21.24 6.68 -12.24
C GLN A 142 20.59 6.43 -10.89
N HIS A 143 19.46 5.74 -10.94
CA HIS A 143 18.79 5.31 -9.75
C HIS A 143 19.09 3.81 -9.58
N SER A 144 20.04 3.46 -8.71
CA SER A 144 20.27 2.08 -8.30
C SER A 144 19.03 1.56 -7.56
N ALA A 145 18.14 0.83 -8.24
CA ALA A 145 17.06 0.16 -7.53
C ALA A 145 17.66 -1.06 -6.88
N SER A 146 17.46 -1.16 -5.60
CA SER A 146 17.41 -2.41 -4.89
C SER A 146 15.91 -2.67 -4.75
N ALA A 147 15.34 -3.53 -5.61
CA ALA A 147 13.90 -3.88 -5.69
C ALA A 147 12.91 -2.81 -5.17
N ARG A 148 13.01 -1.62 -5.76
CA ARG A 148 12.20 -0.46 -5.37
C ARG A 148 10.89 -0.46 -6.17
N PRO A 149 9.69 -0.28 -5.60
CA PRO A 149 8.75 0.70 -6.16
C PRO A 149 9.33 2.08 -5.87
N ALA A 150 10.31 2.52 -6.68
CA ALA A 150 10.89 3.84 -6.50
C ALA A 150 10.04 4.87 -7.22
N VAL A 151 9.54 5.81 -6.43
CA VAL A 151 9.27 7.16 -6.90
C VAL A 151 10.61 7.79 -7.29
N GLY A 152 10.98 7.68 -8.57
CA GLY A 152 12.13 8.38 -9.12
C GLY A 152 11.70 9.74 -9.63
N CYS A 153 12.30 10.82 -9.13
CA CYS A 153 12.06 12.18 -9.61
C CYS A 153 13.36 12.77 -10.15
N SER A 154 13.44 12.98 -11.46
CA SER A 154 14.55 13.70 -12.08
C SER A 154 14.06 15.03 -12.64
N ALA A 155 14.73 16.12 -12.28
CA ALA A 155 14.49 17.41 -12.92
C ALA A 155 15.00 17.34 -14.36
N VAL A 156 14.10 17.50 -15.33
CA VAL A 156 14.45 17.46 -16.75
C VAL A 156 14.47 18.89 -17.26
N ARG A 157 15.62 19.38 -17.73
CA ARG A 157 15.66 20.62 -18.50
C ARG A 157 15.02 20.33 -19.85
N VAL A 158 14.00 21.10 -20.23
CA VAL A 158 13.25 20.89 -21.47
C VAL A 158 13.60 21.99 -22.48
N PRO A 159 14.74 21.90 -23.19
CA PRO A 159 15.12 22.90 -24.19
C PRO A 159 14.26 22.80 -25.47
N GLN A 160 13.51 21.71 -25.66
CA GLN A 160 12.76 21.40 -26.89
C GLN A 160 11.33 20.95 -26.58
N THR A 161 10.39 21.21 -27.49
CA THR A 161 8.96 20.88 -27.31
C THR A 161 8.68 19.38 -27.31
N ARG A 162 9.54 18.61 -27.98
CA ARG A 162 9.48 17.15 -28.06
C ARG A 162 10.51 16.57 -27.09
N ILE A 163 10.07 15.69 -26.21
CA ILE A 163 10.92 14.95 -25.28
C ILE A 163 10.86 13.48 -25.68
N LYS A 164 12.05 12.87 -25.80
CA LYS A 164 12.21 11.43 -25.91
C LYS A 164 12.46 10.85 -24.53
N CYS A 165 11.60 9.94 -24.10
CA CYS A 165 11.77 9.18 -22.88
C CYS A 165 12.25 7.78 -23.23
N THR A 166 13.44 7.38 -22.79
CA THR A 166 13.90 6.00 -22.89
C THR A 166 14.22 5.44 -21.51
N LEU A 167 13.66 4.27 -21.23
CA LEU A 167 13.73 3.57 -19.96
C LEU A 167 14.28 2.17 -20.20
N SER A 168 15.15 1.71 -19.30
CA SER A 168 15.47 0.29 -19.20
C SER A 168 15.24 -0.23 -17.78
N PHE A 169 14.63 -1.41 -17.70
CA PHE A 169 14.27 -2.09 -16.47
C PHE A 169 15.00 -3.42 -16.37
N SER A 170 15.61 -3.72 -15.23
CA SER A 170 16.11 -5.08 -14.97
C SER A 170 15.05 -5.92 -14.27
N CYS A 171 14.89 -7.15 -14.73
CA CYS A 171 14.05 -8.16 -14.08
C CYS A 171 14.91 -9.21 -13.36
N THR A 172 16.20 -8.92 -13.16
CA THR A 172 17.14 -9.83 -12.51
C THR A 172 17.14 -9.59 -11.00
N PRO A 173 16.65 -10.54 -10.18
CA PRO A 173 16.83 -10.46 -8.74
C PRO A 173 18.30 -10.72 -8.38
N THR A 174 18.79 -9.99 -7.38
CA THR A 174 20.08 -10.22 -6.70
C THR A 174 19.82 -10.42 -5.21
N PRO A 175 20.72 -11.09 -4.46
CA PRO A 175 20.61 -11.24 -3.00
C PRO A 175 20.48 -9.91 -2.23
N SER A 176 20.80 -8.79 -2.88
CA SER A 176 20.81 -7.44 -2.31
C SER A 176 19.66 -6.55 -2.81
N THR A 177 18.92 -6.94 -3.85
CA THR A 177 17.85 -6.10 -4.42
C THR A 177 16.52 -6.37 -3.75
N HIS A 178 16.22 -7.62 -3.41
CA HIS A 178 15.62 -7.92 -2.12
C HIS A 178 16.48 -8.94 -1.43
N LEU A 179 16.32 -9.02 -0.12
CA LEU A 179 17.01 -9.92 0.79
C LEU A 179 17.20 -11.35 0.31
N ILE A 180 16.57 -11.85 -0.75
CA ILE A 180 16.57 -13.24 -1.14
C ILE A 180 16.54 -13.35 -2.65
N LEU A 181 17.57 -14.02 -3.20
CA LEU A 181 17.50 -15.13 -4.15
C LEU A 181 18.98 -15.47 -4.44
N THR A 182 19.47 -16.59 -3.89
CA THR A 182 20.78 -17.12 -4.28
C THR A 182 20.70 -17.63 -5.71
N ARG A 183 21.53 -17.09 -6.61
CA ARG A 183 21.79 -17.72 -7.91
C ARG A 183 22.36 -19.11 -7.64
N LYS A 184 21.64 -20.18 -7.99
CA LYS A 184 22.29 -21.41 -8.44
C LYS A 184 22.47 -21.29 -9.95
N CYS A 185 23.64 -20.85 -10.39
CA CYS A 185 24.10 -21.18 -11.73
C CYS A 185 24.32 -22.69 -11.77
N LEU A 186 23.27 -23.46 -12.09
CA LEU A 186 23.49 -24.80 -12.63
C LEU A 186 24.23 -24.60 -13.96
N ASN A 187 25.24 -25.42 -14.22
CA ASN A 187 26.20 -25.31 -15.33
C ASN A 187 25.59 -25.48 -16.74
N ASN A 188 24.46 -24.83 -17.05
CA ASN A 188 23.89 -24.68 -18.37
C ASN A 188 23.14 -23.33 -18.45
N ALA A 189 23.16 -22.73 -19.64
CA ALA A 189 22.89 -21.32 -19.98
C ALA A 189 21.50 -20.71 -19.63
N HIS A 190 20.77 -21.22 -18.63
CA HIS A 190 19.45 -20.74 -18.24
C HIS A 190 19.36 -20.55 -16.71
N PRO A 191 19.44 -19.31 -16.20
CA PRO A 191 19.17 -19.04 -14.79
C PRO A 191 17.67 -19.19 -14.49
N THR A 192 17.32 -20.03 -13.52
CA THR A 192 15.96 -20.16 -12.96
C THR A 192 15.87 -19.45 -11.60
N PRO A 193 14.83 -18.65 -11.33
CA PRO A 193 14.66 -17.99 -10.04
C PRO A 193 14.21 -18.98 -8.95
N PRO A 194 14.76 -18.93 -7.73
CA PRO A 194 14.17 -19.59 -6.57
C PRO A 194 12.87 -18.92 -6.08
N THR A 195 12.20 -19.59 -5.15
CA THR A 195 10.80 -19.44 -4.71
C THR A 195 10.48 -18.19 -3.87
N PRO A 196 9.52 -17.38 -4.33
CA PRO A 196 8.44 -16.91 -3.46
C PRO A 196 7.04 -17.35 -3.96
N LEU A 197 6.06 -17.25 -3.08
CA LEU A 197 4.65 -17.61 -3.30
C LEU A 197 3.94 -16.81 -4.41
N THR A 198 4.48 -15.66 -4.83
CA THR A 198 3.90 -14.76 -5.84
C THR A 198 4.66 -14.83 -7.16
N SER A 199 3.98 -14.62 -8.29
CA SER A 199 4.64 -14.61 -9.61
C SER A 199 5.62 -13.43 -9.70
N HIS A 200 6.77 -13.66 -10.33
CA HIS A 200 7.70 -12.59 -10.72
C HIS A 200 7.17 -11.85 -11.94
N TYR A 201 6.05 -11.14 -11.78
CA TYR A 201 5.67 -10.13 -12.76
C TYR A 201 6.75 -9.07 -12.77
N ALA A 202 7.51 -9.08 -13.85
CA ALA A 202 8.47 -8.06 -14.15
C ALA A 202 7.70 -6.80 -14.49
N SER A 203 7.63 -5.91 -13.50
CA SER A 203 7.12 -4.53 -13.51
C SER A 203 5.71 -4.31 -12.98
N ARG A 204 5.65 -3.46 -11.96
CA ARG A 204 4.62 -2.43 -11.84
C ARG A 204 5.13 -1.27 -12.65
N GLN A 205 4.61 -1.06 -13.84
CA GLN A 205 4.88 0.20 -14.53
C GLN A 205 3.73 1.11 -14.16
N HIS A 206 3.99 2.10 -13.34
CA HIS A 206 3.11 3.24 -13.17
C HIS A 206 3.90 4.43 -13.72
N ALA A 207 3.70 4.73 -15.00
CA ALA A 207 4.25 5.93 -15.61
C ALA A 207 3.21 7.05 -15.47
N HIS A 208 3.27 7.76 -14.36
CA HIS A 208 2.47 8.94 -14.11
C HIS A 208 3.39 10.18 -14.00
N PRO A 209 2.84 11.39 -14.04
CA PRO A 209 3.09 12.42 -15.05
C PRO A 209 4.49 13.07 -15.07
N LEU A 210 4.85 13.65 -16.22
CA LEU A 210 5.69 14.86 -16.20
C LEU A 210 4.90 15.92 -15.45
N HIS A 211 5.46 16.48 -14.39
CA HIS A 211 4.81 17.49 -13.59
C HIS A 211 5.66 18.74 -13.49
N THR A 212 4.99 19.89 -13.37
CA THR A 212 5.66 21.17 -13.21
C THR A 212 5.30 21.84 -11.91
N TYR A 213 6.25 22.60 -11.37
CA TYR A 213 6.01 23.58 -10.32
C TYR A 213 6.95 24.78 -10.48
N PRO A 214 6.66 25.94 -9.88
CA PRO A 214 7.54 27.11 -9.98
C PRO A 214 8.93 26.82 -9.39
N THR A 215 9.97 27.54 -9.81
CA THR A 215 11.35 27.35 -9.29
C THR A 215 11.54 27.69 -7.81
N THR A 216 10.51 28.20 -7.14
CA THR A 216 10.49 28.37 -5.68
C THR A 216 10.42 27.00 -4.96
N PRO A 217 11.14 26.80 -3.84
CA PRO A 217 11.26 25.51 -3.18
C PRO A 217 9.92 24.90 -2.79
N SER A 218 9.74 23.61 -3.10
CA SER A 218 8.67 22.82 -2.54
C SER A 218 9.01 22.42 -1.09
N PRO A 219 8.10 22.59 -0.14
CA PRO A 219 8.33 22.18 1.24
C PRO A 219 7.97 20.70 1.48
N ILE A 220 8.74 19.99 2.30
CA ILE A 220 8.44 18.60 2.73
C ILE A 220 7.36 18.59 3.82
N ALA A 221 6.09 18.32 3.52
CA ALA A 221 5.04 18.33 4.54
C ALA A 221 4.99 17.05 5.41
N THR A 222 4.96 17.21 6.73
CA THR A 222 4.67 16.14 7.71
C THR A 222 3.61 16.62 8.69
N THR A 223 2.48 15.92 8.79
CA THR A 223 1.38 16.29 9.70
C THR A 223 1.26 15.32 10.89
N ARG A 224 1.03 15.84 12.12
CA ARG A 224 0.71 15.03 13.32
C ARG A 224 -0.61 15.45 13.99
N SER A 225 -1.44 14.49 14.39
CA SER A 225 -2.75 14.69 15.04
C SER A 225 -2.82 14.10 16.47
N GLN A 226 -3.50 14.78 17.41
CA GLN A 226 -3.82 14.31 18.79
C GLN A 226 -5.14 14.93 19.34
N PRO A 227 -5.90 14.28 20.26
CA PRO A 227 -7.03 14.89 20.99
C PRO A 227 -6.78 15.05 22.52
N PRO A 228 -7.53 15.93 23.26
CA PRO A 228 -8.61 16.84 22.82
C PRO A 228 -8.57 18.34 23.28
N LYS A 229 -8.83 19.27 22.32
CA LYS A 229 -9.75 20.46 22.30
C LYS A 229 -9.33 21.46 21.18
N PRO A 230 -10.27 22.11 20.44
CA PRO A 230 -11.01 21.54 19.30
C PRO A 230 -10.08 21.03 18.17
N LEU A 231 -10.63 20.41 17.12
CA LEU A 231 -9.91 19.80 15.98
C LEU A 231 -8.68 20.62 15.56
N GLY A 232 -7.47 20.08 15.73
CA GLY A 232 -6.24 20.77 15.36
C GLY A 232 -5.12 19.80 15.00
N VAL A 233 -4.43 20.10 13.91
CA VAL A 233 -3.11 19.53 13.60
C VAL A 233 -2.09 20.28 14.46
N LYS A 234 -1.30 19.55 15.28
CA LYS A 234 -0.41 20.19 16.26
C LYS A 234 0.91 20.63 15.64
N ASP A 235 1.43 19.84 14.69
CA ASP A 235 2.73 20.05 14.08
C ASP A 235 2.66 19.78 12.56
N ALA A 236 2.96 20.81 11.76
CA ALA A 236 3.29 20.68 10.35
C ALA A 236 4.78 21.04 10.18
N VAL A 237 5.64 20.06 9.90
CA VAL A 237 7.06 20.32 9.62
C VAL A 237 7.26 20.33 8.12
N LEU A 238 7.86 21.41 7.61
CA LEU A 238 8.21 21.66 6.21
C LEU A 238 9.73 21.81 6.07
N CYS A 239 10.39 20.99 5.24
CA CYS A 239 11.82 21.15 4.93
C CYS A 239 12.00 21.76 3.53
N GLU A 240 12.92 22.72 3.40
CA GLU A 240 13.18 23.46 2.15
C GLU A 240 14.48 22.99 1.48
N GLU A 241 14.48 22.85 0.15
CA GLU A 241 15.67 22.42 -0.60
C GLU A 241 16.62 23.56 -1.01
N ARG A 242 16.20 24.85 -1.00
CA ARG A 242 17.09 26.02 -1.27
C ARG A 242 16.37 27.39 -1.26
N GLY A 243 16.63 28.29 -0.30
CA GLY A 243 16.36 29.72 -0.48
C GLY A 243 16.22 30.53 0.80
N THR A 244 16.81 31.72 0.85
CA THR A 244 16.52 32.75 1.87
C THR A 244 15.41 33.69 1.35
N GLY A 245 14.38 33.98 2.15
CA GLY A 245 13.35 34.98 1.81
C GLY A 245 12.01 34.45 1.23
N ILE A 246 11.55 33.27 1.65
CA ILE A 246 10.23 32.70 1.29
C ILE A 246 9.26 32.87 2.47
N THR A 247 8.01 33.22 2.19
CA THR A 247 6.93 33.25 3.18
C THR A 247 6.01 32.04 2.96
N LEU A 248 5.81 31.25 4.03
CA LEU A 248 4.92 30.08 4.05
C LEU A 248 3.57 30.45 4.66
N GLN A 249 2.49 30.06 4.01
CA GLN A 249 1.13 30.14 4.54
C GLN A 249 0.51 28.74 4.56
N LEU A 250 0.01 28.35 5.73
CA LEU A 250 -0.74 27.13 5.95
C LEU A 250 -2.20 27.49 6.20
N ASP A 251 -3.10 26.76 5.55
CA ASP A 251 -4.53 26.91 5.75
C ASP A 251 -5.21 25.54 5.65
N ILE A 252 -6.21 25.28 6.47
CA ILE A 252 -7.03 24.06 6.40
C ILE A 252 -8.42 24.54 6.03
N ASN A 253 -8.93 24.15 4.86
CA ASN A 253 -10.30 24.50 4.51
C ASN A 253 -11.23 23.52 5.20
N GLU A 254 -11.68 23.86 6.41
CA GLU A 254 -12.60 22.98 7.13
C GLU A 254 -13.95 22.90 6.42
N CYS A 255 -14.36 23.97 5.72
CA CYS A 255 -15.65 24.10 5.07
C CYS A 255 -15.86 23.24 3.82
N GLU A 256 -14.80 22.76 3.17
CA GLU A 256 -14.91 21.86 2.00
C GLU A 256 -15.67 20.58 2.36
N ASN A 257 -15.59 20.14 3.61
CA ASN A 257 -16.32 18.97 4.11
C ASN A 257 -17.63 19.29 4.80
N ASN A 258 -18.12 20.53 4.71
CA ASN A 258 -19.30 21.02 5.39
C ASN A 258 -19.35 20.55 6.88
N PRO A 259 -18.38 20.99 7.70
CA PRO A 259 -18.17 20.54 9.08
C PRO A 259 -19.29 21.04 10.00
N CYS A 260 -20.07 22.01 9.52
CA CYS A 260 -21.24 22.50 10.18
C CYS A 260 -22.33 21.43 10.19
N VAL A 261 -22.54 20.87 11.37
CA VAL A 261 -23.67 19.98 11.63
C VAL A 261 -24.99 20.73 11.43
N ASN A 262 -26.06 19.99 11.21
CA ASN A 262 -27.42 20.51 11.21
C ASN A 262 -27.83 21.40 10.04
N GLY A 263 -27.25 21.19 8.86
CA GLY A 263 -27.53 22.04 7.70
C GLY A 263 -27.03 23.47 7.89
N GLY A 264 -26.08 23.68 8.82
CA GLY A 264 -25.41 24.96 8.97
C GLY A 264 -24.56 25.30 7.74
N THR A 265 -24.48 26.58 7.41
CA THR A 265 -23.59 27.07 6.35
C THR A 265 -22.21 27.34 6.93
N CYS A 266 -21.20 26.70 6.37
CA CYS A 266 -19.80 26.89 6.76
C CYS A 266 -19.19 28.08 6.01
N ALA A 267 -18.52 28.96 6.74
CA ALA A 267 -17.68 30.02 6.19
C ALA A 267 -16.24 29.81 6.67
N ASP A 268 -15.37 29.54 5.70
CA ASP A 268 -13.96 29.22 5.89
C ASP A 268 -13.19 30.48 6.30
N GLN A 269 -12.20 30.32 7.16
CA GLN A 269 -11.32 31.39 7.65
C GLN A 269 -9.89 30.87 7.74
N VAL A 270 -8.91 31.77 7.80
CA VAL A 270 -7.51 31.36 7.88
C VAL A 270 -7.28 30.60 9.19
N ASN A 271 -6.92 29.31 9.11
CA ASN A 271 -6.77 28.38 10.23
C ASN A 271 -8.02 28.24 11.14
N SER A 272 -9.22 28.50 10.64
CA SER A 272 -10.47 28.30 11.40
C SER A 272 -11.70 28.28 10.49
N PHE A 273 -12.86 27.90 11.02
CA PHE A 273 -14.13 28.05 10.31
C PHE A 273 -15.21 28.59 11.24
N SER A 274 -16.22 29.22 10.64
CA SER A 274 -17.42 29.66 11.32
C SER A 274 -18.64 28.96 10.76
N CYS A 275 -19.55 28.53 11.63
CA CYS A 275 -20.80 27.90 11.24
C CYS A 275 -21.98 28.81 11.54
N THR A 276 -22.83 29.02 10.53
CA THR A 276 -24.14 29.64 10.69
C THR A 276 -25.20 28.53 10.72
N CYS A 277 -25.64 28.11 11.92
CA CYS A 277 -26.45 26.91 12.09
C CYS A 277 -27.97 27.17 12.18
N TYR A 278 -28.76 26.26 11.58
CA TYR A 278 -30.13 25.93 11.99
C TYR A 278 -30.09 24.56 12.73
N CYS A 279 -31.11 24.20 13.52
CA CYS A 279 -31.04 23.09 14.47
C CYS A 279 -31.43 21.73 13.83
N SER A 280 -30.62 20.65 13.97
CA SER A 280 -30.89 19.18 13.81
C SER A 280 -29.65 18.29 13.45
N ILE A 281 -29.19 17.43 14.36
CA ILE A 281 -27.94 16.58 14.46
C ILE A 281 -27.45 15.75 13.22
N VAL A 282 -26.11 15.61 13.00
CA VAL A 282 -25.36 14.41 12.44
C VAL A 282 -23.81 14.44 12.77
N ILE A 283 -23.10 13.29 12.92
CA ILE A 283 -21.61 13.13 12.95
C ILE A 283 -21.14 12.23 11.77
N HIS A 284 -19.98 12.49 11.12
CA HIS A 284 -19.40 11.69 10.00
C HIS A 284 -17.86 11.56 10.07
N ASN A 285 -17.32 10.47 9.50
CA ASN A 285 -15.90 10.30 9.11
C ASN A 285 -15.60 11.15 7.86
N ARG A 286 -14.72 12.17 7.94
CA ARG A 286 -14.36 13.03 6.78
C ARG A 286 -12.86 13.38 6.77
N CYS A 287 -12.27 13.45 5.57
CA CYS A 287 -10.89 13.89 5.35
C CYS A 287 -10.87 15.39 5.01
N LEU A 288 -10.10 16.19 5.76
CA LEU A 288 -9.99 17.64 5.57
C LEU A 288 -8.83 17.97 4.61
N PRO A 289 -9.01 18.83 3.60
CA PRO A 289 -7.92 19.28 2.74
C PRO A 289 -7.10 20.37 3.44
N MET A 290 -5.80 20.14 3.58
CA MET A 290 -4.84 21.14 4.01
C MET A 290 -4.19 21.79 2.78
N GLN A 291 -4.31 23.11 2.67
CA GLN A 291 -3.61 23.93 1.69
C GLN A 291 -2.26 24.38 2.25
N ILE A 292 -1.21 24.16 1.47
CA ILE A 292 0.13 24.65 1.74
C ILE A 292 0.47 25.60 0.60
N SER A 293 0.67 26.88 0.92
CA SER A 293 1.06 27.90 -0.04
C SER A 293 2.45 28.43 0.29
N THR A 294 3.34 28.48 -0.70
CA THR A 294 4.66 29.13 -0.58
C THR A 294 4.74 30.30 -1.54
N SER A 295 5.32 31.41 -1.08
CA SER A 295 5.48 32.63 -1.86
C SER A 295 6.89 33.19 -1.67
N SER A 296 7.53 33.63 -2.74
CA SER A 296 8.85 34.26 -2.67
C SER A 296 8.71 35.76 -2.45
N THR A 297 9.53 36.34 -1.57
CA THR A 297 9.57 37.82 -1.40
C THR A 297 10.29 38.53 -2.55
N GLN A 298 10.99 37.78 -3.41
CA GLN A 298 11.81 38.30 -4.53
C GLN A 298 11.17 38.08 -5.90
N SER A 299 10.08 37.33 -6.01
CA SER A 299 9.35 37.08 -7.26
C SER A 299 7.85 36.91 -6.99
N SER A 300 6.99 37.25 -7.95
CA SER A 300 5.53 37.06 -7.87
C SER A 300 5.10 35.58 -8.01
N LEU A 301 6.02 34.63 -7.83
CA LEU A 301 5.76 33.20 -8.00
C LEU A 301 5.18 32.61 -6.71
N GLN A 302 4.03 31.96 -6.85
CA GLN A 302 3.32 31.25 -5.78
C GLN A 302 3.26 29.76 -6.13
N ASP A 303 3.57 28.89 -5.17
CA ASP A 303 3.34 27.44 -5.27
C ASP A 303 2.26 27.01 -4.27
N VAL A 304 1.27 26.27 -4.73
CA VAL A 304 0.13 25.77 -3.96
C VAL A 304 0.10 24.25 -4.04
N TYR A 305 0.03 23.59 -2.87
CA TYR A 305 -0.12 22.14 -2.76
C TYR A 305 -1.25 21.79 -1.78
N ARG A 306 -2.07 20.81 -2.14
CA ARG A 306 -3.22 20.36 -1.32
C ARG A 306 -3.00 18.94 -0.83
N LEU A 307 -2.91 18.78 0.49
CA LEU A 307 -2.71 17.49 1.14
C LEU A 307 -3.99 17.06 1.88
N PRO A 308 -4.61 15.92 1.53
CA PRO A 308 -5.69 15.36 2.34
C PRO A 308 -5.19 14.96 3.74
N VAL A 309 -5.92 15.32 4.77
CA VAL A 309 -5.60 15.04 6.19
C VAL A 309 -6.81 14.39 6.87
N GLY A 310 -6.61 13.20 7.43
CA GLY A 310 -7.59 12.56 8.31
C GLY A 310 -7.18 12.72 9.77
N ILE A 311 -7.94 13.50 10.54
CA ILE A 311 -7.67 13.69 11.97
C ILE A 311 -8.05 12.42 12.72
N ARG A 312 -7.03 11.68 13.16
CA ARG A 312 -7.22 10.46 13.94
C ARG A 312 -6.04 10.13 14.85
N THR A 313 -6.27 9.30 15.85
CA THR A 313 -5.20 8.66 16.65
C THR A 313 -5.18 7.17 16.43
N VAL A 314 -3.98 6.60 16.54
CA VAL A 314 -3.76 5.16 16.62
C VAL A 314 -2.92 4.90 17.85
N ARG A 315 -3.35 3.96 18.70
CA ARG A 315 -2.57 3.53 19.86
C ARG A 315 -2.83 2.06 20.17
N VAL A 316 -1.82 1.42 20.75
CA VAL A 316 -1.94 0.09 21.34
C VAL A 316 -1.91 0.27 22.86
N GLU A 317 -2.88 -0.31 23.56
CA GLU A 317 -2.97 -0.26 25.02
C GLU A 317 -3.30 -1.64 25.56
N GLY A 318 -2.38 -2.25 26.30
CA GLY A 318 -2.51 -3.64 26.76
C GLY A 318 -2.74 -4.58 25.58
N THR A 319 -3.91 -5.23 25.54
CA THR A 319 -4.32 -6.17 24.49
C THR A 319 -5.24 -5.55 23.43
N LYS A 320 -5.40 -4.22 23.42
CA LYS A 320 -6.36 -3.52 22.58
C LYS A 320 -5.66 -2.69 21.51
N PHE A 321 -6.23 -2.70 20.31
CA PHE A 321 -5.88 -1.78 19.24
C PHE A 321 -6.93 -0.68 19.19
N LEU A 322 -6.50 0.58 19.26
CA LEU A 322 -7.41 1.70 19.44
C LEU A 322 -7.24 2.72 18.33
N ILE A 323 -8.36 3.09 17.70
CA ILE A 323 -8.46 4.22 16.78
C ILE A 323 -9.38 5.26 17.43
N ASN A 324 -8.91 6.50 17.57
CA ASN A 324 -9.67 7.57 18.23
C ASN A 324 -10.17 7.19 19.64
N ASN A 325 -9.31 6.47 20.38
CA ASN A 325 -9.60 5.92 21.72
C ASN A 325 -10.75 4.90 21.78
N ARG A 326 -11.19 4.38 20.64
CA ARG A 326 -12.18 3.30 20.55
C ARG A 326 -11.51 2.00 20.11
N GLU A 327 -11.95 0.90 20.69
CA GLU A 327 -11.52 -0.43 20.29
C GLU A 327 -11.84 -0.68 18.82
N PHE A 328 -10.82 -1.11 18.08
CA PHE A 328 -10.93 -1.42 16.67
C PHE A 328 -10.63 -2.89 16.44
N TYR A 329 -11.52 -3.54 15.70
CA TYR A 329 -11.36 -4.93 15.27
C TYR A 329 -11.17 -4.96 13.74
N PHE A 330 -10.05 -5.52 13.28
CA PHE A 330 -9.78 -5.67 11.84
C PHE A 330 -10.63 -6.80 11.25
N LYS A 331 -11.53 -6.44 10.34
CA LYS A 331 -12.27 -7.35 9.45
C LYS A 331 -11.65 -7.21 8.06
N GLY A 332 -10.57 -7.95 7.84
CA GLY A 332 -9.62 -7.59 6.80
C GLY A 332 -9.34 -8.65 5.75
N PHE A 333 -8.47 -8.27 4.81
CA PHE A 333 -8.00 -9.15 3.75
C PHE A 333 -6.49 -9.01 3.58
N GLY A 334 -5.80 -10.12 3.36
CA GLY A 334 -4.60 -10.07 2.51
C GLY A 334 -5.05 -9.75 1.09
N LYS A 335 -4.41 -8.80 0.42
CA LYS A 335 -4.71 -8.44 -0.98
C LYS A 335 -3.47 -8.65 -1.86
N HIS A 336 -3.64 -8.48 -3.18
CA HIS A 336 -2.52 -8.34 -4.11
C HIS A 336 -2.91 -7.39 -5.26
N GLU A 337 -1.94 -6.58 -5.70
CA GLU A 337 -1.96 -5.97 -7.03
C GLU A 337 -1.71 -7.06 -8.09
N ASP A 338 -2.81 -7.70 -8.50
CA ASP A 338 -2.84 -8.78 -9.47
C ASP A 338 -4.20 -8.83 -10.20
N ALA A 339 -4.12 -8.89 -11.54
CA ALA A 339 -5.27 -9.00 -12.42
C ALA A 339 -4.91 -9.66 -13.75
N ASN A 340 -5.94 -10.16 -14.46
CA ASN A 340 -5.78 -10.73 -15.80
C ASN A 340 -5.20 -9.70 -16.78
N ILE A 341 -4.31 -10.19 -17.66
CA ILE A 341 -3.61 -9.44 -18.71
C ILE A 341 -2.61 -8.40 -18.19
N ARG A 342 -3.05 -7.46 -17.37
CA ARG A 342 -2.21 -6.34 -16.89
C ARG A 342 -1.22 -6.73 -15.79
N GLY A 343 -1.32 -7.93 -15.22
CA GLY A 343 -0.49 -8.38 -14.11
C GLY A 343 -0.65 -7.47 -12.90
N LYS A 344 0.40 -6.72 -12.54
CA LYS A 344 0.40 -5.74 -11.44
C LYS A 344 0.09 -4.31 -11.90
N GLY A 345 -0.32 -4.10 -13.15
CA GLY A 345 -0.66 -2.79 -13.70
C GLY A 345 -1.85 -2.16 -12.99
N LEU A 346 -1.78 -0.85 -12.76
CA LEU A 346 -2.85 -0.06 -12.15
C LEU A 346 -4.09 -0.06 -13.03
N ASP A 347 -5.27 -0.05 -12.42
CA ASP A 347 -6.54 0.10 -13.12
C ASP A 347 -7.60 0.73 -12.21
N ASN A 348 -8.03 1.95 -12.55
CA ASN A 348 -9.08 2.65 -11.81
C ASN A 348 -10.41 1.87 -11.76
N VAL A 349 -10.71 1.07 -12.80
CA VAL A 349 -11.91 0.21 -12.81
C VAL A 349 -11.81 -0.86 -11.73
N LEU A 350 -10.65 -1.51 -11.60
CA LEU A 350 -10.44 -2.53 -10.57
C LEU A 350 -10.33 -1.92 -9.18
N ILE A 351 -9.73 -0.73 -9.01
CA ILE A 351 -9.74 -0.04 -7.71
C ILE A 351 -11.18 0.17 -7.25
N ALA A 352 -12.01 0.80 -8.09
CA ALA A 352 -13.41 1.04 -7.75
C ALA A 352 -14.17 -0.27 -7.45
N LYS A 353 -13.97 -1.31 -8.27
CA LYS A 353 -14.61 -2.62 -8.07
C LYS A 353 -14.17 -3.29 -6.77
N ASP A 354 -12.87 -3.28 -6.48
CA ASP A 354 -12.31 -3.90 -5.28
C ASP A 354 -12.82 -3.21 -4.01
N PHE A 355 -12.88 -1.88 -3.96
CA PHE A 355 -13.44 -1.15 -2.81
C PHE A 355 -14.94 -1.34 -2.65
N ASN A 356 -15.71 -1.39 -3.74
CA ASN A 356 -17.13 -1.74 -3.70
C ASN A 356 -17.34 -3.15 -3.13
N LEU A 357 -16.48 -4.10 -3.48
CA LEU A 357 -16.53 -5.46 -2.95
C LEU A 357 -16.10 -5.55 -1.50
N MET A 358 -15.05 -4.84 -1.07
CA MET A 358 -14.68 -4.78 0.35
C MET A 358 -15.82 -4.23 1.20
N LYS A 359 -16.50 -3.16 0.74
CA LYS A 359 -17.70 -2.64 1.38
C LYS A 359 -18.85 -3.66 1.37
N TRP A 360 -19.10 -4.31 0.24
CA TRP A 360 -20.14 -5.35 0.13
C TRP A 360 -19.92 -6.53 1.08
N LEU A 361 -18.66 -6.94 1.26
CA LEU A 361 -18.24 -7.98 2.20
C LEU A 361 -18.34 -7.53 3.67
N GLY A 362 -18.51 -6.24 3.95
CA GLY A 362 -18.47 -5.70 5.31
C GLY A 362 -17.05 -5.59 5.89
N GLY A 363 -16.03 -5.69 5.05
CA GLY A 363 -14.64 -5.54 5.48
C GLY A 363 -14.28 -4.08 5.75
N ASN A 364 -13.38 -3.85 6.70
CA ASN A 364 -12.96 -2.50 7.11
C ASN A 364 -11.44 -2.30 7.02
N SER A 365 -10.69 -3.31 6.58
CA SER A 365 -9.24 -3.20 6.46
C SER A 365 -8.62 -4.10 5.40
N PHE A 366 -7.38 -3.81 5.00
CA PHE A 366 -6.55 -4.74 4.25
C PHE A 366 -5.07 -4.55 4.59
N ARG A 367 -4.26 -5.58 4.30
CA ARG A 367 -2.80 -5.52 4.34
C ARG A 367 -2.26 -5.44 2.93
N THR A 368 -1.26 -4.59 2.69
CA THR A 368 -0.63 -4.44 1.37
C THR A 368 0.33 -5.62 1.09
N SER A 369 -0.19 -6.84 1.06
CA SER A 369 0.61 -8.04 0.87
C SER A 369 1.23 -8.08 -0.54
N HIS A 370 2.53 -8.25 -0.74
CA HIS A 370 3.63 -8.19 0.25
C HIS A 370 4.60 -7.10 -0.16
N TYR A 371 4.06 -5.90 -0.34
CA TYR A 371 4.78 -4.75 -0.84
C TYR A 371 3.87 -3.51 -0.78
N PRO A 372 4.43 -2.29 -0.73
CA PRO A 372 3.63 -1.07 -0.71
C PRO A 372 2.83 -0.93 -2.00
N TYR A 373 1.52 -0.67 -1.96
CA TYR A 373 0.66 -0.57 -3.15
C TYR A 373 0.77 0.80 -3.84
N ALA A 374 0.15 0.95 -5.02
CA ALA A 374 -0.01 2.22 -5.71
C ALA A 374 -0.67 3.28 -4.83
N GLU A 375 -0.22 4.54 -4.94
CA GLU A 375 -0.66 5.63 -4.07
C GLU A 375 -2.16 5.94 -4.26
N GLU A 376 -2.73 5.66 -5.44
CA GLU A 376 -4.16 5.80 -5.74
C GLU A 376 -5.03 4.81 -4.97
N ILE A 377 -4.55 3.59 -4.73
CA ILE A 377 -5.22 2.62 -3.87
C ILE A 377 -5.26 3.14 -2.43
N MET A 378 -4.17 3.79 -1.99
CA MET A 378 -4.07 4.40 -0.66
C MET A 378 -4.96 5.65 -0.56
N ASP A 379 -5.04 6.48 -1.61
CA ASP A 379 -5.99 7.60 -1.70
C ASP A 379 -7.44 7.11 -1.58
N MET A 380 -7.77 5.98 -2.21
CA MET A 380 -9.11 5.38 -2.10
C MET A 380 -9.37 4.85 -0.68
N ALA A 381 -8.35 4.28 -0.01
CA ALA A 381 -8.44 3.88 1.38
C ALA A 381 -8.69 5.07 2.32
N ASP A 382 -7.94 6.16 2.14
CA ASP A 382 -8.12 7.42 2.89
C ASP A 382 -9.55 7.96 2.72
N ARG A 383 -10.06 8.00 1.49
CA ARG A 383 -11.40 8.52 1.16
C ARG A 383 -12.53 7.67 1.70
N THR A 384 -12.39 6.35 1.67
CA THR A 384 -13.44 5.40 2.09
C THR A 384 -13.37 5.02 3.56
N GLY A 385 -12.29 5.38 4.26
CA GLY A 385 -12.07 5.01 5.65
C GLY A 385 -11.72 3.53 5.86
N ILE A 386 -11.27 2.84 4.81
CA ILE A 386 -10.74 1.47 4.92
C ILE A 386 -9.33 1.55 5.49
N VAL A 387 -9.10 0.85 6.59
CA VAL A 387 -7.84 0.88 7.33
C VAL A 387 -6.77 0.00 6.68
N VAL A 388 -5.52 0.44 6.69
CA VAL A 388 -4.42 -0.26 6.02
C VAL A 388 -3.30 -0.62 7.00
N ILE A 389 -2.86 -1.88 6.93
CA ILE A 389 -1.57 -2.34 7.44
C ILE A 389 -0.60 -2.26 6.26
N ASP A 390 0.28 -1.27 6.29
CA ASP A 390 1.16 -0.94 5.18
C ASP A 390 2.48 -1.69 5.32
N GLU A 391 2.78 -2.53 4.33
CA GLU A 391 3.77 -3.59 4.40
C GLU A 391 4.93 -3.34 3.43
N SER A 392 6.13 -3.39 3.98
CA SER A 392 7.37 -3.42 3.22
C SER A 392 7.47 -4.69 2.38
N PRO A 393 8.26 -4.68 1.30
CA PRO A 393 8.48 -5.85 0.48
C PRO A 393 9.47 -6.89 1.08
N GLY A 394 9.70 -6.85 2.40
CA GLY A 394 10.52 -7.79 3.16
C GLY A 394 9.90 -9.20 3.28
N VAL A 395 9.62 -9.85 2.16
CA VAL A 395 9.06 -11.20 2.08
C VAL A 395 10.08 -12.19 1.51
N GLY A 396 9.98 -13.46 1.92
CA GLY A 396 10.78 -14.55 1.38
C GLY A 396 12.11 -14.79 2.10
N ILE A 397 12.37 -14.12 3.23
CA ILE A 397 13.66 -14.09 3.99
C ILE A 397 13.92 -15.45 4.64
N HIS A 398 14.21 -16.47 3.83
CA HIS A 398 14.24 -17.88 4.22
C HIS A 398 15.64 -18.50 4.31
N TYR A 399 16.71 -17.75 4.04
CA TYR A 399 18.09 -18.22 4.08
C TYR A 399 18.94 -17.41 5.06
N SER A 400 19.89 -18.05 5.73
CA SER A 400 20.83 -17.39 6.65
C SER A 400 21.56 -16.21 6.01
N ASP A 401 21.94 -16.37 4.73
CA ASP A 401 22.72 -15.36 3.98
C ASP A 401 21.93 -14.08 3.72
N ASN A 402 20.61 -14.11 3.91
CA ASN A 402 19.76 -12.94 3.77
C ASN A 402 20.05 -11.92 4.89
N PHE A 403 20.46 -12.36 6.08
CA PHE A 403 20.66 -11.50 7.26
C PHE A 403 22.00 -10.74 7.29
N GLY A 404 22.63 -10.52 6.14
CA GLY A 404 23.89 -9.78 6.01
C GLY A 404 23.76 -8.26 6.15
N PRO A 405 24.86 -7.53 6.39
CA PRO A 405 24.86 -6.08 6.61
C PRO A 405 24.39 -5.27 5.39
N VAL A 406 24.66 -5.75 4.17
CA VAL A 406 24.18 -5.12 2.92
C VAL A 406 22.66 -5.17 2.85
N SER A 407 22.10 -6.35 3.10
CA SER A 407 20.66 -6.60 3.15
C SER A 407 19.97 -5.83 4.28
N LEU A 408 20.65 -5.66 5.42
CA LEU A 408 20.14 -4.87 6.55
C LEU A 408 20.01 -3.40 6.16
N LYS A 409 21.11 -2.81 5.67
CA LYS A 409 21.13 -1.41 5.23
C LYS A 409 20.06 -1.15 4.18
N HIS A 410 19.96 -2.05 3.20
CA HIS A 410 18.93 -1.94 2.16
C HIS A 410 17.51 -1.98 2.73
N HIS A 411 17.21 -2.87 3.68
CA HIS A 411 15.89 -2.94 4.30
C HIS A 411 15.56 -1.67 5.10
N GLN A 412 16.53 -1.09 5.80
CA GLN A 412 16.35 0.18 6.49
C GLN A 412 16.04 1.32 5.51
N GLU A 413 16.72 1.36 4.36
CA GLU A 413 16.42 2.32 3.28
C GLU A 413 14.99 2.14 2.74
N VAL A 414 14.56 0.89 2.51
CA VAL A 414 13.19 0.58 2.05
C VAL A 414 12.14 1.00 3.07
N MET A 415 12.38 0.77 4.36
CA MET A 415 11.46 1.24 5.41
C MET A 415 11.42 2.77 5.49
N ALA A 416 12.57 3.44 5.33
CA ALA A 416 12.62 4.90 5.26
C ALA A 416 11.83 5.45 4.07
N GLU A 417 11.90 4.80 2.91
CA GLU A 417 11.12 5.17 1.72
C GLU A 417 9.62 4.96 1.90
N LEU A 418 9.21 3.80 2.43
CA LEU A 418 7.82 3.49 2.73
C LEU A 418 7.20 4.52 3.68
N VAL A 419 7.85 4.75 4.83
CA VAL A 419 7.38 5.74 5.79
C VAL A 419 7.40 7.15 5.19
N ARG A 420 8.44 7.51 4.41
CA ARG A 420 8.50 8.81 3.73
C ARG A 420 7.32 9.03 2.77
N ARG A 421 6.89 7.99 2.06
CA ARG A 421 5.75 8.02 1.12
C ARG A 421 4.42 8.18 1.86
N ASP A 422 4.20 7.31 2.85
CA ASP A 422 2.85 7.07 3.37
C ASP A 422 2.61 7.63 4.78
N LYS A 423 3.58 8.32 5.40
CA LYS A 423 3.44 8.94 6.74
C LYS A 423 2.20 9.84 6.90
N ASN A 424 1.76 10.49 5.82
CA ASN A 424 0.62 11.41 5.84
C ASN A 424 -0.71 10.73 5.53
N ARG A 425 -0.72 9.42 5.24
CA ARG A 425 -1.94 8.65 4.93
C ARG A 425 -2.71 8.33 6.22
N PRO A 426 -3.91 8.88 6.46
CA PRO A 426 -4.71 8.55 7.63
C PRO A 426 -5.16 7.09 7.65
N ALA A 427 -5.41 6.46 6.49
CA ALA A 427 -5.81 5.06 6.41
C ALA A 427 -4.75 4.10 6.94
N VAL A 428 -3.46 4.43 6.79
CA VAL A 428 -2.37 3.62 7.33
C VAL A 428 -2.38 3.73 8.84
N VAL A 429 -2.54 2.61 9.54
CA VAL A 429 -2.56 2.56 11.01
C VAL A 429 -1.40 1.75 11.60
N MET A 430 -0.68 0.97 10.80
CA MET A 430 0.39 0.12 11.30
C MET A 430 1.38 -0.18 10.18
N TRP A 431 2.68 -0.20 10.50
CA TRP A 431 3.75 -0.57 9.58
C TRP A 431 4.12 -2.05 9.76
N SER A 432 4.11 -2.84 8.68
CA SER A 432 4.62 -4.21 8.66
C SER A 432 5.99 -4.24 7.98
N VAL A 433 7.05 -4.61 8.72
CA VAL A 433 8.42 -4.58 8.18
C VAL A 433 8.73 -5.80 7.31
N ALA A 434 8.05 -6.93 7.51
CA ALA A 434 8.34 -8.17 6.79
C ALA A 434 7.18 -9.17 6.88
N ASN A 435 7.19 -10.14 5.98
CA ASN A 435 6.26 -11.27 5.98
C ASN A 435 7.01 -12.62 5.95
N GLU A 436 6.74 -13.45 6.95
CA GLU A 436 7.27 -14.81 7.11
C GLU A 436 8.80 -14.94 6.95
N PRO A 437 9.62 -14.06 7.58
CA PRO A 437 11.05 -14.28 7.61
C PRO A 437 11.40 -15.52 8.46
N LEU A 438 12.62 -16.03 8.32
CA LEU A 438 13.20 -17.07 9.17
C LEU A 438 13.52 -16.52 10.57
N SER A 439 12.48 -16.07 11.28
CA SER A 439 12.55 -15.31 12.54
C SER A 439 12.96 -16.14 13.76
N ASN A 440 13.05 -17.46 13.64
CA ASN A 440 13.52 -18.34 14.70
C ASN A 440 15.05 -18.31 14.90
N LEU A 441 15.81 -17.68 13.99
CA LEU A 441 17.26 -17.60 14.08
C LEU A 441 17.73 -16.44 14.97
N ALA A 442 18.82 -16.66 15.72
CA ALA A 442 19.50 -15.60 16.48
C ALA A 442 20.05 -14.47 15.61
N GLN A 443 20.40 -14.76 14.35
CA GLN A 443 20.81 -13.74 13.38
C GLN A 443 19.65 -12.84 12.97
N ALA A 444 18.43 -13.39 12.87
CA ALA A 444 17.23 -12.62 12.57
C ALA A 444 16.92 -11.60 13.67
N GLU A 445 17.11 -11.97 14.94
CA GLU A 445 16.97 -11.03 16.06
C GLU A 445 17.87 -9.80 15.91
N LYS A 446 19.17 -10.02 15.65
CA LYS A 446 20.16 -8.95 15.44
C LYS A 446 19.86 -8.11 14.20
N TYR A 447 19.30 -8.73 13.17
CA TYR A 447 18.93 -8.08 11.92
C TYR A 447 17.69 -7.20 12.09
N PHE A 448 16.63 -7.68 12.74
CA PHE A 448 15.37 -6.96 12.85
C PHE A 448 15.35 -5.90 13.95
N ALA A 449 16.08 -6.09 15.06
CA ALA A 449 16.14 -5.11 16.14
C ALA A 449 16.42 -3.66 15.65
N PRO A 450 17.44 -3.38 14.83
CA PRO A 450 17.66 -2.03 14.29
C PRO A 450 16.56 -1.59 13.32
N ILE A 451 15.94 -2.49 12.54
CA ILE A 451 14.85 -2.13 11.61
C ILE A 451 13.62 -1.62 12.39
N PHE A 452 13.23 -2.31 13.46
CA PHE A 452 12.14 -1.86 14.33
C PHE A 452 12.47 -0.51 15.00
N SER A 453 13.69 -0.37 15.52
CA SER A 453 14.14 0.87 16.16
C SER A 453 14.11 2.06 15.20
N GLU A 454 14.66 1.91 13.99
CA GLU A 454 14.68 2.97 12.98
C GLU A 454 13.27 3.31 12.47
N THR A 455 12.42 2.30 12.25
CA THR A 455 11.02 2.54 11.81
C THR A 455 10.26 3.41 12.82
N ARG A 456 10.45 3.18 14.13
CA ARG A 456 9.84 3.99 15.20
C ARG A 456 10.39 5.41 15.28
N LYS A 457 11.68 5.60 14.95
CA LYS A 457 12.28 6.94 14.86
C LYS A 457 11.72 7.71 13.66
N LEU A 458 11.51 7.03 12.55
CA LEU A 458 10.92 7.59 11.33
C LEU A 458 9.46 7.99 11.53
N ASP A 459 8.66 7.13 12.17
CA ASP A 459 7.27 7.43 12.52
C ASP A 459 6.90 6.94 13.94
N PRO A 460 6.91 7.85 14.94
CA PRO A 460 6.48 7.51 16.30
C PRO A 460 4.95 7.51 16.48
N THR A 461 4.17 7.81 15.43
CA THR A 461 2.70 7.98 15.54
C THR A 461 1.91 6.70 15.29
N ARG A 462 2.56 5.64 14.84
CA ARG A 462 1.92 4.36 14.48
C ARG A 462 2.68 3.16 15.06
N PRO A 463 1.99 2.07 15.40
CA PRO A 463 2.63 0.81 15.75
C PRO A 463 3.40 0.18 14.59
N VAL A 464 4.35 -0.70 14.93
CA VAL A 464 5.21 -1.45 14.03
C VAL A 464 5.10 -2.95 14.34
N THR A 465 5.01 -3.76 13.29
CA THR A 465 4.88 -5.21 13.36
C THR A 465 5.69 -5.91 12.25
N PHE A 466 5.69 -7.23 12.26
CA PHE A 466 5.96 -8.10 11.11
C PHE A 466 5.03 -9.31 11.20
N VAL A 467 4.87 -10.05 10.10
CA VAL A 467 3.99 -11.20 10.05
C VAL A 467 4.78 -12.50 10.22
N THR A 468 4.42 -13.32 11.21
CA THR A 468 5.13 -14.56 11.54
C THR A 468 4.35 -15.84 11.18
N ASN A 469 5.07 -16.84 10.67
CA ASN A 469 4.59 -18.22 10.55
C ASN A 469 5.19 -19.17 11.63
N PHE A 470 6.07 -18.68 12.50
CA PHE A 470 6.64 -19.46 13.60
C PHE A 470 5.74 -19.48 14.82
N LYS A 471 5.98 -20.42 15.74
CA LYS A 471 5.28 -20.53 17.03
C LYS A 471 5.88 -19.57 18.07
N ALA A 472 5.09 -19.25 19.10
CA ALA A 472 5.46 -18.30 20.16
C ALA A 472 6.81 -18.60 20.85
N TRP A 473 7.11 -19.87 21.12
CA TRP A 473 8.35 -20.28 21.78
C TRP A 473 9.59 -20.32 20.85
N SER A 474 9.37 -20.29 19.53
CA SER A 474 10.46 -20.41 18.55
C SER A 474 10.86 -19.08 17.95
N ASP A 475 9.95 -18.11 17.86
CA ASP A 475 10.20 -16.84 17.19
C ASP A 475 11.05 -15.89 18.04
N LYS A 476 12.16 -15.40 17.49
CA LYS A 476 13.11 -14.49 18.18
C LYS A 476 12.85 -13.01 17.88
N VAL A 477 12.03 -12.70 16.89
CA VAL A 477 11.80 -11.34 16.38
C VAL A 477 10.51 -10.74 16.97
N VAL A 478 9.51 -11.58 17.27
CA VAL A 478 8.19 -11.16 17.78
C VAL A 478 8.21 -10.35 19.07
N GLN A 479 9.29 -10.40 19.85
CA GLN A 479 9.47 -9.52 21.00
C GLN A 479 9.48 -8.02 20.63
N PHE A 480 9.84 -7.66 19.40
CA PHE A 480 9.97 -6.26 18.95
C PHE A 480 8.67 -5.61 18.45
N VAL A 481 7.62 -6.39 18.19
CA VAL A 481 6.36 -5.89 17.62
C VAL A 481 5.48 -5.19 18.65
N ASP A 482 4.60 -4.30 18.22
CA ASP A 482 3.52 -3.79 19.09
C ASP A 482 2.26 -4.68 19.03
N VAL A 483 2.01 -5.27 17.86
CA VAL A 483 0.87 -6.16 17.57
C VAL A 483 1.41 -7.41 16.91
N ILE A 484 0.99 -8.59 17.37
CA ILE A 484 1.44 -9.86 16.81
C ILE A 484 0.56 -10.19 15.61
N LEU A 485 1.16 -10.35 14.42
CA LEU A 485 0.46 -10.82 13.22
C LEU A 485 0.92 -12.23 12.90
N CYS A 486 0.00 -13.19 12.80
CA CYS A 486 0.34 -14.58 12.53
C CYS A 486 -0.41 -15.17 11.33
N ASN A 487 0.29 -15.99 10.54
CA ASN A 487 -0.25 -16.70 9.38
C ASN A 487 -0.46 -18.18 9.72
N ARG A 488 -1.70 -18.69 9.66
CA ARG A 488 -2.01 -20.09 10.03
C ARG A 488 -2.96 -20.74 9.05
N TYR A 489 -2.60 -21.96 8.67
CA TYR A 489 -3.24 -22.73 7.61
C TYR A 489 -3.48 -24.16 8.08
N TYR A 490 -4.18 -24.29 9.22
CA TYR A 490 -4.53 -25.58 9.81
C TYR A 490 -5.39 -26.38 8.82
N ALA A 491 -5.22 -27.70 8.81
CA ALA A 491 -5.82 -28.65 7.86
C ALA A 491 -5.44 -28.46 6.37
N TRP A 492 -4.67 -27.42 6.01
CA TRP A 492 -4.29 -27.14 4.62
C TRP A 492 -2.85 -27.54 4.29
N TYR A 493 -1.85 -26.99 5.01
CA TYR A 493 -0.43 -27.30 4.77
C TYR A 493 0.10 -28.44 5.64
N HIS A 494 -0.70 -28.89 6.61
CA HIS A 494 -0.49 -30.05 7.45
C HIS A 494 -1.85 -30.56 7.91
N ASP A 495 -1.91 -31.77 8.46
CA ASP A 495 -3.18 -32.42 8.86
C ASP A 495 -4.23 -32.37 7.74
N PHE A 496 -3.79 -32.69 6.51
CA PHE A 496 -4.53 -32.45 5.27
C PHE A 496 -5.99 -32.93 5.37
N GLY A 497 -6.94 -32.01 5.19
CA GLY A 497 -8.37 -32.34 5.20
C GLY A 497 -9.02 -32.44 6.58
N GLN A 498 -8.25 -32.41 7.68
CA GLN A 498 -8.76 -32.60 9.04
C GLN A 498 -9.27 -31.29 9.67
N THR A 499 -10.34 -30.73 9.10
CA THR A 499 -10.96 -29.45 9.52
C THR A 499 -11.37 -29.42 10.98
N GLN A 500 -11.78 -30.55 11.55
CA GLN A 500 -12.17 -30.67 12.97
C GLN A 500 -11.03 -30.36 13.95
N LEU A 501 -9.77 -30.35 13.50
CA LEU A 501 -8.61 -30.00 14.33
C LEU A 501 -8.36 -28.49 14.42
N ILE A 502 -8.92 -27.71 13.48
CA ILE A 502 -8.63 -26.27 13.32
C ILE A 502 -8.93 -25.51 14.62
N SER A 503 -10.15 -25.64 15.15
CA SER A 503 -10.58 -24.91 16.35
C SER A 503 -9.62 -25.11 17.53
N ARG A 504 -9.24 -26.38 17.81
CA ARG A 504 -8.35 -26.73 18.92
C ARG A 504 -6.94 -26.17 18.70
N GLN A 505 -6.35 -26.41 17.53
CA GLN A 505 -4.98 -25.98 17.24
C GLN A 505 -4.85 -24.46 17.23
N LEU A 506 -5.86 -23.76 16.69
CA LEU A 506 -5.92 -22.30 16.66
C LEU A 506 -6.03 -21.71 18.07
N GLU A 507 -6.95 -22.22 18.89
CA GLU A 507 -7.13 -21.68 20.25
C GLU A 507 -5.87 -21.88 21.10
N GLU A 508 -5.29 -23.08 21.08
CA GLU A 508 -4.05 -23.40 21.79
C GLU A 508 -2.95 -22.40 21.42
N GLU A 509 -2.74 -22.20 20.12
CA GLU A 509 -1.67 -21.34 19.64
C GLU A 509 -1.89 -19.84 19.89
N LEU A 510 -3.11 -19.32 19.67
CA LEU A 510 -3.42 -17.92 19.97
C LEU A 510 -3.29 -17.64 21.47
N MET A 511 -3.67 -18.60 22.31
CA MET A 511 -3.46 -18.51 23.76
C MET A 511 -1.98 -18.54 24.15
N ASP A 512 -1.14 -19.31 23.47
CA ASP A 512 0.30 -19.31 23.72
C ASP A 512 0.92 -17.96 23.40
N TRP A 513 0.55 -17.34 22.28
CA TRP A 513 0.96 -15.97 21.96
C TRP A 513 0.60 -14.98 23.07
N TYR A 514 -0.65 -15.03 23.53
CA TYR A 514 -1.11 -14.15 24.59
C TYR A 514 -0.43 -14.41 25.93
N LYS A 515 -0.25 -15.68 26.33
CA LYS A 515 0.41 -16.07 27.57
C LYS A 515 1.87 -15.62 27.59
N THR A 516 2.58 -15.74 26.48
CA THR A 516 4.01 -15.39 26.39
C THR A 516 4.24 -13.88 26.31
N PHE A 517 3.49 -13.16 25.47
CA PHE A 517 3.83 -11.76 25.14
C PHE A 517 2.85 -10.71 25.66
N LYS A 518 1.61 -11.09 26.01
CA LYS A 518 0.58 -10.16 26.50
C LYS A 518 0.31 -8.97 25.57
N LYS A 519 0.44 -9.19 24.26
CA LYS A 519 0.20 -8.21 23.18
C LYS A 519 -1.10 -8.54 22.44
N PRO A 520 -1.72 -7.55 21.76
CA PRO A 520 -2.81 -7.83 20.83
C PRO A 520 -2.35 -8.74 19.69
N VAL A 521 -3.25 -9.60 19.22
CA VAL A 521 -2.98 -10.57 18.15
C VAL A 521 -3.94 -10.33 16.99
N VAL A 522 -3.44 -10.46 15.76
CA VAL A 522 -4.23 -10.47 14.53
C VAL A 522 -3.91 -11.77 13.78
N GLN A 523 -4.94 -12.53 13.42
CA GLN A 523 -4.80 -13.60 12.43
C GLN A 523 -4.65 -12.93 11.06
N ALA A 524 -3.41 -12.81 10.58
CA ALA A 524 -3.08 -12.02 9.39
C ALA A 524 -3.29 -12.77 8.07
N GLU A 525 -3.29 -14.10 8.12
CA GLU A 525 -3.65 -14.98 7.00
C GLU A 525 -4.25 -16.29 7.51
N TYR A 526 -5.36 -16.70 6.91
CA TYR A 526 -5.96 -18.03 7.03
C TYR A 526 -6.82 -18.31 5.79
N GLY A 527 -7.00 -19.57 5.41
CA GLY A 527 -7.81 -19.97 4.26
C GLY A 527 -7.31 -21.24 3.56
N ALA A 528 -8.07 -21.74 2.59
CA ALA A 528 -7.77 -22.95 1.82
C ALA A 528 -7.81 -22.64 0.32
N ASP A 529 -6.99 -23.30 -0.51
CA ASP A 529 -7.13 -23.12 -1.97
C ASP A 529 -8.45 -23.75 -2.41
N THR A 530 -9.14 -23.10 -3.34
CA THR A 530 -10.50 -23.45 -3.77
C THR A 530 -10.69 -23.14 -5.23
N LEU A 531 -11.09 -24.16 -6.01
CA LEU A 531 -11.45 -24.02 -7.41
C LEU A 531 -12.92 -23.65 -7.50
N ALA A 532 -13.23 -22.50 -8.09
CA ALA A 532 -14.61 -22.08 -8.31
C ALA A 532 -15.35 -23.11 -9.18
N GLY A 533 -16.54 -23.52 -8.73
CA GLY A 533 -17.35 -24.56 -9.37
C GLY A 533 -16.95 -26.00 -9.07
N LEU A 534 -15.90 -26.25 -8.26
CA LEU A 534 -15.58 -27.59 -7.78
C LEU A 534 -16.35 -27.88 -6.49
N HIS A 535 -17.21 -28.89 -6.53
CA HIS A 535 -18.07 -29.28 -5.42
C HIS A 535 -17.86 -30.73 -5.01
N SER A 536 -18.04 -31.03 -3.72
CA SER A 536 -18.01 -32.40 -3.20
C SER A 536 -18.79 -32.53 -1.89
N ASP A 537 -19.42 -33.69 -1.71
CA ASP A 537 -19.91 -34.18 -0.41
C ASP A 537 -19.38 -35.61 -0.18
N PRO A 538 -18.66 -35.88 0.92
CA PRO A 538 -18.18 -34.93 1.93
C PRO A 538 -17.27 -33.84 1.35
N ALA A 539 -17.08 -32.74 2.08
CA ALA A 539 -16.20 -31.66 1.66
C ALA A 539 -14.75 -32.15 1.52
N LEU A 540 -14.13 -31.89 0.36
CA LEU A 540 -12.75 -32.28 0.07
C LEU A 540 -11.89 -31.07 -0.28
N MET A 541 -10.59 -31.13 0.00
CA MET A 541 -9.65 -30.05 -0.34
C MET A 541 -9.84 -29.56 -1.79
N PHE A 542 -9.73 -28.25 -1.99
CA PHE A 542 -10.02 -27.53 -3.26
C PHE A 542 -11.49 -27.31 -3.62
N THR A 543 -12.45 -27.93 -2.92
CA THR A 543 -13.88 -27.67 -3.16
C THR A 543 -14.36 -26.40 -2.46
N GLU A 544 -15.46 -25.82 -2.95
CA GLU A 544 -16.07 -24.66 -2.31
C GLU A 544 -16.58 -24.98 -0.90
N GLU A 545 -17.15 -26.16 -0.70
CA GLU A 545 -17.63 -26.65 0.61
C GLU A 545 -16.47 -26.76 1.61
N TYR A 546 -15.30 -27.24 1.17
CA TYR A 546 -14.13 -27.31 2.05
C TYR A 546 -13.60 -25.93 2.44
N GLN A 547 -13.68 -24.93 1.55
CA GLN A 547 -13.33 -23.56 1.91
C GLN A 547 -14.22 -23.05 3.03
N ILE A 548 -15.53 -23.29 2.91
CA ILE A 548 -16.54 -22.90 3.90
C ILE A 548 -16.30 -23.63 5.22
N GLU A 549 -16.19 -24.96 5.18
CA GLU A 549 -15.96 -25.78 6.37
C GLU A 549 -14.67 -25.38 7.08
N SER A 550 -13.60 -25.13 6.34
CA SER A 550 -12.32 -24.70 6.89
C SER A 550 -12.44 -23.35 7.62
N ILE A 551 -12.99 -22.31 6.98
CA ILE A 551 -13.09 -20.98 7.62
C ILE A 551 -14.10 -20.96 8.77
N ASP A 552 -15.18 -21.75 8.69
CA ASP A 552 -16.20 -21.83 9.73
C ASP A 552 -15.61 -22.36 11.05
N GLN A 553 -14.62 -23.26 10.98
CA GLN A 553 -13.89 -23.75 12.16
C GLN A 553 -12.99 -22.70 12.82
N TYR A 554 -12.60 -21.63 12.14
CA TYR A 554 -11.83 -20.54 12.78
C TYR A 554 -12.74 -19.62 13.61
N PHE A 555 -14.00 -19.44 13.18
CA PHE A 555 -14.89 -18.39 13.67
C PHE A 555 -15.27 -18.48 15.15
N PRO A 556 -15.63 -19.65 15.72
CA PRO A 556 -15.94 -19.76 17.15
C PRO A 556 -14.77 -19.35 18.05
N VAL A 557 -13.55 -19.70 17.65
CA VAL A 557 -12.33 -19.35 18.40
C VAL A 557 -12.09 -17.84 18.32
N PHE A 558 -12.25 -17.25 17.13
CA PHE A 558 -12.15 -15.81 16.99
C PHE A 558 -13.20 -15.08 17.83
N ASP A 559 -14.44 -15.55 17.87
CA ASP A 559 -15.52 -14.95 18.66
C ASP A 559 -15.29 -15.03 20.16
N LYS A 560 -14.65 -16.12 20.61
CA LYS A 560 -14.18 -16.26 21.99
C LYS A 560 -13.06 -15.25 22.29
N LEU A 561 -11.99 -15.26 21.51
CA LEU A 561 -10.77 -14.53 21.81
C LEU A 561 -10.81 -13.03 21.46
N ARG A 562 -11.74 -12.59 20.60
CA ARG A 562 -11.91 -11.16 20.26
C ARG A 562 -12.43 -10.30 21.41
N LYS A 563 -12.96 -10.94 22.45
CA LYS A 563 -13.36 -10.29 23.70
C LYS A 563 -12.17 -10.05 24.64
N GLU A 564 -11.00 -10.59 24.32
CA GLU A 564 -9.81 -10.57 25.18
C GLU A 564 -8.61 -9.87 24.54
N PHE A 565 -8.04 -10.47 23.48
CA PHE A 565 -6.78 -10.00 22.89
C PHE A 565 -6.68 -10.17 21.37
N LEU A 566 -7.59 -10.91 20.75
CA LEU A 566 -7.63 -10.99 19.29
C LEU A 566 -8.27 -9.71 18.75
N VAL A 567 -7.47 -8.87 18.10
CA VAL A 567 -7.93 -7.57 17.58
C VAL A 567 -8.21 -7.61 16.08
N GLY A 568 -8.11 -8.77 15.42
CA GLY A 568 -8.42 -8.85 14.00
C GLY A 568 -8.33 -10.22 13.36
N GLU A 569 -9.03 -10.36 12.25
CA GLU A 569 -9.04 -11.51 11.36
C GLU A 569 -8.91 -11.03 9.90
N MET A 570 -7.92 -11.55 9.17
CA MET A 570 -7.63 -11.18 7.79
C MET A 570 -7.58 -12.42 6.91
N ILE A 571 -8.62 -12.61 6.08
CA ILE A 571 -8.71 -13.78 5.21
C ILE A 571 -7.62 -13.73 4.13
N TRP A 572 -7.00 -14.86 3.86
CA TRP A 572 -6.11 -15.04 2.71
C TRP A 572 -6.85 -15.78 1.61
N ASN A 573 -7.16 -15.18 0.46
CA ASN A 573 -6.88 -13.80 0.02
C ASN A 573 -8.19 -13.13 -0.42
N PHE A 574 -8.19 -11.82 -0.64
CA PHE A 574 -9.32 -11.10 -1.22
C PHE A 574 -9.74 -11.71 -2.58
N ALA A 575 -8.78 -12.03 -3.44
CA ALA A 575 -9.04 -12.64 -4.74
C ALA A 575 -7.93 -13.63 -5.12
N ASP A 576 -8.22 -14.57 -6.00
CA ASP A 576 -7.20 -15.42 -6.61
C ASP A 576 -6.16 -14.58 -7.35
N PHE A 577 -4.89 -15.02 -7.31
CA PHE A 577 -3.78 -14.29 -7.91
C PHE A 577 -2.73 -15.23 -8.53
N MET A 578 -1.88 -14.72 -9.42
CA MET A 578 -0.88 -15.54 -10.11
C MET A 578 0.36 -15.84 -9.26
N THR A 579 0.94 -17.02 -9.47
CA THR A 579 2.16 -17.47 -8.79
C THR A 579 3.16 -18.01 -9.79
N GLN A 580 4.40 -18.28 -9.36
CA GLN A 580 5.26 -19.18 -10.11
C GLN A 580 4.57 -20.53 -10.33
N GLN A 581 4.97 -21.23 -11.40
CA GLN A 581 4.49 -22.58 -11.66
C GLN A 581 5.02 -23.55 -10.59
N GLY A 582 4.13 -24.37 -10.06
CA GLY A 582 4.47 -25.40 -9.09
C GLY A 582 3.31 -26.38 -8.93
N VAL A 583 3.61 -27.59 -8.47
CA VAL A 583 2.61 -28.66 -8.34
C VAL A 583 1.50 -28.34 -7.33
N THR A 584 1.75 -27.41 -6.40
CA THR A 584 0.80 -26.96 -5.39
C THR A 584 0.03 -25.69 -5.81
N ARG A 585 0.16 -25.25 -7.07
CA ARG A 585 -0.43 -24.00 -7.59
C ARG A 585 -1.17 -24.25 -8.89
N VAL A 586 -2.49 -24.34 -8.80
CA VAL A 586 -3.37 -24.53 -9.97
C VAL A 586 -3.57 -23.17 -10.65
N VAL A 587 -2.67 -22.85 -11.59
CA VAL A 587 -2.65 -21.57 -12.33
C VAL A 587 -2.67 -20.38 -11.37
N GLY A 588 -1.76 -20.39 -10.40
CA GLY A 588 -1.70 -19.40 -9.33
C GLY A 588 -2.17 -19.93 -7.97
N ASN A 589 -2.40 -18.99 -7.05
CA ASN A 589 -2.99 -19.21 -5.75
C ASN A 589 -4.51 -19.11 -5.88
N LYS A 590 -5.21 -20.07 -5.30
CA LYS A 590 -6.66 -20.23 -5.41
C LYS A 590 -7.37 -20.03 -4.06
N LYS A 591 -6.69 -19.45 -3.07
CA LYS A 591 -7.27 -19.16 -1.75
C LYS A 591 -8.22 -17.96 -1.73
N GLY A 592 -8.38 -17.26 -2.84
CA GLY A 592 -9.28 -16.12 -2.93
C GLY A 592 -10.69 -16.48 -2.49
N ILE A 593 -11.33 -15.62 -1.70
CA ILE A 593 -12.80 -15.66 -1.53
C ILE A 593 -13.51 -15.19 -2.80
N LEU A 594 -12.80 -14.42 -3.65
CA LEU A 594 -13.21 -14.05 -4.99
C LEU A 594 -12.31 -14.75 -6.02
N THR A 595 -12.82 -15.00 -7.22
CA THR A 595 -11.99 -15.33 -8.38
C THR A 595 -11.13 -14.13 -8.78
N ARG A 596 -10.13 -14.36 -9.65
CA ARG A 596 -9.26 -13.31 -10.17
C ARG A 596 -10.03 -12.21 -10.93
N GLU A 597 -11.19 -12.57 -11.48
CA GLU A 597 -12.17 -11.71 -12.19
C GLU A 597 -13.17 -11.02 -11.25
N ARG A 598 -12.95 -11.10 -9.92
CA ARG A 598 -13.79 -10.46 -8.89
C ARG A 598 -15.22 -11.02 -8.83
N GLN A 599 -15.39 -12.31 -9.15
CA GLN A 599 -16.63 -13.05 -8.90
C GLN A 599 -16.58 -13.75 -7.53
N PRO A 600 -17.66 -13.72 -6.73
CA PRO A 600 -17.66 -14.35 -5.42
C PRO A 600 -17.72 -15.88 -5.52
N LYS A 601 -16.85 -16.57 -4.79
CA LYS A 601 -17.02 -17.99 -4.44
C LYS A 601 -18.04 -18.10 -3.30
N ALA A 602 -18.53 -19.31 -3.01
CA ALA A 602 -19.52 -19.51 -1.95
C ALA A 602 -19.05 -18.99 -0.57
N ALA A 603 -17.77 -19.16 -0.25
CA ALA A 603 -17.15 -18.65 0.99
C ALA A 603 -17.23 -17.12 1.15
N ALA A 604 -17.32 -16.34 0.06
CA ALA A 604 -17.47 -14.88 0.15
C ALA A 604 -18.79 -14.49 0.84
N PHE A 605 -19.86 -15.24 0.63
CA PHE A 605 -21.16 -14.98 1.26
C PHE A 605 -21.15 -15.33 2.75
N VAL A 606 -20.42 -16.38 3.14
CA VAL A 606 -20.23 -16.76 4.54
C VAL A 606 -19.42 -15.69 5.28
N LEU A 607 -18.30 -15.26 4.71
CA LEU A 607 -17.48 -14.19 5.29
C LEU A 607 -18.25 -12.87 5.39
N ARG A 608 -19.02 -12.53 4.34
CA ARG A 608 -19.89 -11.35 4.36
C ARG A 608 -20.86 -11.38 5.53
N GLN A 609 -21.52 -12.51 5.74
CA GLN A 609 -22.45 -12.68 6.85
C GLN A 609 -21.78 -12.44 8.19
N ARG A 610 -20.59 -13.02 8.39
CA ARG A 610 -19.78 -12.83 9.59
C ARG A 610 -19.41 -11.37 9.83
N TYR A 611 -18.85 -10.69 8.83
CA TYR A 611 -18.37 -9.32 8.99
C TYR A 611 -19.50 -8.32 9.25
N LEU A 612 -20.67 -8.53 8.65
CA LEU A 612 -21.85 -7.72 8.94
C LEU A 612 -22.39 -7.99 10.35
N ASN A 613 -22.43 -9.25 10.80
CA ASN A 613 -22.85 -9.60 12.16
C ASN A 613 -21.94 -8.94 13.22
N ILE A 614 -20.62 -9.01 13.04
CA ILE A 614 -19.66 -8.33 13.94
C ILE A 614 -19.90 -6.82 13.98
N THR A 615 -20.25 -6.23 12.84
CA THR A 615 -20.55 -4.79 12.75
C THR A 615 -21.83 -4.42 13.50
N LEU A 616 -22.88 -5.23 13.38
CA LEU A 616 -24.14 -5.06 14.09
C LEU A 616 -23.96 -5.18 15.62
N GLU A 617 -23.16 -6.14 16.08
CA GLU A 617 -22.83 -6.30 17.50
C GLU A 617 -22.10 -5.10 18.09
N GLN A 618 -21.22 -4.46 17.31
CA GLN A 618 -20.45 -3.29 17.73
C GLN A 618 -21.26 -1.98 17.69
N SER A 619 -22.39 -1.95 16.97
CA SER A 619 -23.23 -0.76 16.77
C SER A 619 -24.74 -1.03 16.94
N PRO A 620 -25.21 -1.44 18.14
CA PRO A 620 -26.62 -1.82 18.36
C PRO A 620 -27.64 -0.67 18.28
N THR A 621 -27.20 0.58 18.09
CA THR A 621 -28.06 1.79 18.07
C THR A 621 -27.88 2.65 16.82
N SER A 622 -27.26 2.15 15.74
CA SER A 622 -27.10 2.95 14.52
C SER A 622 -28.46 3.20 13.84
N THR A 623 -28.79 4.48 13.68
CA THR A 623 -30.08 4.99 13.19
C THR A 623 -30.07 5.39 11.72
N GLY A 624 -29.07 4.97 10.92
CA GLY A 624 -29.00 5.34 9.50
C GLY A 624 -28.04 4.47 8.68
N ASP A 625 -28.50 4.10 7.49
CA ASP A 625 -27.88 3.42 6.33
C ASP A 625 -27.07 2.13 6.57
N GLU A 626 -26.18 2.03 7.55
CA GLU A 626 -25.39 0.82 7.82
C GLU A 626 -26.25 -0.32 8.40
N LEU A 627 -27.21 0.03 9.25
CA LEU A 627 -28.22 -0.90 9.75
C LEU A 627 -29.22 -1.26 8.64
N LEU A 628 -29.56 -0.32 7.76
CA LEU A 628 -30.50 -0.52 6.65
C LEU A 628 -29.92 -1.45 5.58
N ASP A 629 -28.64 -1.29 5.20
CA ASP A 629 -27.95 -2.20 4.27
C ASP A 629 -27.71 -3.60 4.87
N ALA A 630 -27.55 -3.68 6.19
CA ALA A 630 -27.43 -4.95 6.92
C ALA A 630 -28.79 -5.65 7.08
N LEU A 631 -29.87 -4.90 7.36
CA LEU A 631 -31.22 -5.42 7.56
C LEU A 631 -31.97 -5.73 6.25
N VAL A 632 -31.88 -4.86 5.23
CA VAL A 632 -32.57 -5.02 3.93
C VAL A 632 -32.07 -6.24 3.13
N LYS A 633 -30.90 -6.79 3.46
CA LYS A 633 -30.37 -8.03 2.86
C LYS A 633 -30.49 -9.27 3.74
N PHE A 634 -30.95 -9.13 4.99
CA PHE A 634 -31.19 -10.27 5.87
C PHE A 634 -32.57 -10.90 5.60
N GLU A 635 -33.56 -10.10 5.17
CA GLU A 635 -34.93 -10.59 4.90
C GLU A 635 -35.06 -11.49 3.66
N SER A 636 -34.07 -11.52 2.75
CA SER A 636 -34.15 -12.35 1.54
C SER A 636 -33.71 -13.81 1.73
N ARG A 637 -33.53 -14.27 2.98
CA ARG A 637 -33.11 -15.66 3.27
C ARG A 637 -33.91 -16.37 4.36
N THR A 638 -34.89 -15.73 5.00
CA THR A 638 -35.88 -16.49 5.76
C THR A 638 -36.77 -17.21 4.75
N PRO A 639 -36.82 -18.56 4.73
CA PRO A 639 -37.87 -19.24 3.98
C PRO A 639 -39.18 -18.78 4.59
N THR A 640 -40.01 -18.11 3.79
CA THR A 640 -41.41 -18.01 4.13
C THR A 640 -41.94 -19.43 4.21
N THR A 641 -42.11 -19.93 5.44
CA THR A 641 -43.05 -21.02 5.73
C THR A 641 -44.44 -20.48 5.40
N GLY A 642 -44.75 -20.46 4.11
CA GLY A 642 -46.08 -20.23 3.59
C GLY A 642 -46.77 -21.57 3.51
N ASN A 643 -47.64 -21.84 4.47
CA ASN A 643 -48.73 -22.78 4.27
C ASN A 643 -49.49 -22.41 3.00
N GLN A 644 -49.45 -23.28 2.00
CA GLN A 644 -50.59 -23.64 1.16
C GLN A 644 -50.52 -25.13 0.85
#